data_AF-A0A535XHX8-F1
#
_entry.id   AF-A0A535XHX8-F1
#
_cell.length_a   1.000
_cell.length_b   1.000
_cell.length_c   1.000
_cell.angle_alpha   90.00
_cell.angle_beta   90.00
_cell.angle_gamma   90.00
#
_symmetry.space_group_name_H-M   'P 1'
#
loop_
_entity.id
_entity.type
_entity.pdbx_description
1 polymer ?
#
loop_
_entity_poly.entity_id
_entity_poly.type
_entity_poly.pdbx_seq_one_letter_code
_entity_poly.pdbx_strand_id
1 'polypeptide(L)'
;MSDHEPMLTAAFATGRTAPHPTAETSLLIDVGSAWTKASVVGRTRGRWRIVAHAAQPTQWGEQALLEVLTERLRDVVDGRLRDEVPAILEAAARITCHTPARPGRLGVAAVTAEVSGSAARNAAESAGWVVVEEAAADDGRSLPERLATLTAADVDAWLVVGGFDDARPEQALEAAALVAAARRGGRTPVIWAGSAALTDEVAACFEPGVVAAIPNPRPDATTEDLAPLRHRLEELLDRLVESGGTRNLAPIGFRRTIEEIAREDKLRVVGVDLGARYATWAFADGTVDPMIVDSRVYAAGGMGSPSLATTSAIGRLARSLALPVDELAVADTLQNMRARPAGLPFSEEELQVVHAAARLRLAALAEQRMPDSVDLLIGAGRVLAAAPTPMRAMRIVLDGLRPLGVTQVALDGAGVLAPLGSLPDDEIAEGIGVLRDDLLVPLGTTVVTRGGRSGQAAAAWGARRARPRAGRRSHAPRPATHAPPADRGDRWLGRDRARRSRRPAPAPATARRPPRGDRRLARDAAAGTRPRAPAGSRSRARAGAARIPPLPRGSRLGRPRAAVSRRVRRQRGPGDAQRRRGRMTLSRRPMENGEPAVHRVPLPRGAVPHVRTGSQVRPDQVLASRREVGEPLRISLTRPLARRPSEVGELLLVTPGARLDPDQPIARGPDGREVRSPGHAIFLTYSESDGSALLVLLGAEAPVIGHVHGTVLQVTRGFISVAVPGARLEGVGGTGDAVHGELAVAVHTHDEELRAGAIDVSAAGKILIGGSRASAETLTRARAMGVAGIVLGGILDKELRDFTAIQRRRREIGGMTGSFAVVLLEGFGKVALDAQLFGWLRAHAGRMASLFGEEHLLYVHEATGPPLRTQMAEIGDRVVIHRRPFQGRSGVLVGVLDDLHETPSGIPAVTGVVRLEDGRLAPIPLVNLEATIAPSRH
;
A
#
# COMPACT_ATOMS: atom_id res chain seq x y z
N MET A 1 -33.98 43.66 0.85
CA MET A 1 -34.74 42.79 -0.06
C MET A 1 -33.71 42.02 -0.89
N SER A 2 -32.85 41.20 -0.28
CA SER A 2 -33.10 39.88 0.32
C SER A 2 -33.87 38.96 -0.63
N ASP A 3 -33.15 38.04 -1.28
CA ASP A 3 -33.35 36.59 -1.11
C ASP A 3 -32.24 35.84 -1.87
N HIS A 4 -31.16 35.54 -1.15
CA HIS A 4 -30.20 34.48 -1.50
C HIS A 4 -29.95 33.70 -0.20
N GLU A 5 -30.68 32.61 -0.01
CA GLU A 5 -30.37 31.59 1.00
C GLU A 5 -29.19 30.72 0.52
N PRO A 6 -28.18 30.43 1.35
CA PRO A 6 -27.14 29.46 1.06
C PRO A 6 -27.63 28.02 1.32
N MET A 7 -27.34 27.13 0.37
CA MET A 7 -27.88 25.78 0.28
C MET A 7 -27.02 24.76 1.07
N LEU A 8 -27.18 24.73 2.39
CA LEU A 8 -26.96 23.51 3.21
C LEU A 8 -28.28 22.75 3.46
N THR A 9 -29.35 23.11 2.74
CA THR A 9 -30.74 22.67 3.04
C THR A 9 -31.49 22.04 1.87
N ALA A 10 -30.82 21.33 0.95
CA ALA A 10 -31.52 20.60 -0.12
C ALA A 10 -31.21 19.09 -0.11
N ALA A 11 -31.85 18.38 0.81
CA ALA A 11 -32.00 16.93 0.73
C ALA A 11 -33.41 16.51 1.17
N PHE A 12 -34.47 16.96 0.49
CA PHE A 12 -35.82 16.40 0.66
C PHE A 12 -36.67 16.57 -0.61
N ALA A 13 -36.97 15.46 -1.31
CA ALA A 13 -38.26 15.23 -1.98
C ALA A 13 -38.33 13.81 -2.57
N THR A 14 -38.92 12.86 -1.84
CA THR A 14 -39.94 11.92 -2.33
C THR A 14 -40.47 11.14 -1.12
N GLY A 15 -41.77 11.27 -0.88
CA GLY A 15 -42.38 11.01 0.42
C GLY A 15 -42.48 9.55 0.84
N ARG A 16 -42.23 9.33 2.14
CA ARG A 16 -43.04 8.52 3.07
C ARG A 16 -42.76 9.04 4.48
N THR A 17 -43.82 9.40 5.20
CA THR A 17 -43.80 10.02 6.53
C THR A 17 -43.39 9.04 7.63
N ALA A 18 -42.43 9.45 8.47
CA ALA A 18 -42.24 8.99 9.84
C ALA A 18 -41.82 10.20 10.71
N PRO A 19 -42.24 10.30 12.00
CA PRO A 19 -42.06 11.51 12.79
C PRO A 19 -40.73 11.57 13.58
N HIS A 20 -39.93 12.64 13.34
CA HIS A 20 -38.77 13.21 14.09
C HIS A 20 -37.54 12.31 14.43
N PRO A 21 -36.30 12.87 14.57
CA PRO A 21 -35.90 14.26 14.84
C PRO A 21 -35.12 15.01 13.73
N THR A 22 -35.16 16.33 13.85
CA THR A 22 -34.61 17.41 13.01
C THR A 22 -33.11 17.70 13.24
N ALA A 23 -32.25 16.68 13.34
CA ALA A 23 -30.82 16.91 13.56
C ALA A 23 -30.09 17.07 12.22
N GLU A 24 -29.81 18.31 11.80
CA GLU A 24 -28.86 18.60 10.72
C GLU A 24 -27.52 17.92 11.06
N THR A 25 -27.28 16.72 10.51
CA THR A 25 -26.16 15.83 10.86
C THR A 25 -25.56 15.25 9.60
N SER A 26 -24.23 15.29 9.51
CA SER A 26 -23.48 14.74 8.40
C SER A 26 -22.41 13.76 8.88
N LEU A 27 -22.15 12.73 8.09
CA LEU A 27 -21.09 11.76 8.28
C LEU A 27 -20.01 12.01 7.24
N LEU A 28 -18.82 12.39 7.69
CA LEU A 28 -17.62 12.45 6.87
C LEU A 28 -16.91 11.11 6.99
N ILE A 29 -16.74 10.39 5.90
CA ILE A 29 -16.21 9.02 5.89
C ILE A 29 -15.02 8.92 4.93
N ASP A 30 -13.85 8.57 5.47
CA ASP A 30 -12.63 8.23 4.73
C ASP A 30 -12.46 6.71 4.73
N VAL A 31 -12.79 6.06 3.61
CA VAL A 31 -12.61 4.62 3.43
C VAL A 31 -11.19 4.36 2.91
N GLY A 32 -10.26 4.19 3.83
CA GLY A 32 -8.87 3.88 3.52
C GLY A 32 -8.63 2.44 3.06
N SER A 33 -7.40 2.15 2.64
CA SER A 33 -6.98 0.80 2.21
C SER A 33 -6.83 -0.24 3.33
N ALA A 34 -6.79 0.21 4.59
CA ALA A 34 -6.63 -0.64 5.77
C ALA A 34 -7.50 -0.18 6.95
N TRP A 35 -7.73 1.13 7.07
CA TRP A 35 -8.56 1.74 8.10
C TRP A 35 -9.64 2.61 7.46
N THR A 36 -10.87 2.48 7.94
CA THR A 36 -11.95 3.42 7.68
C THR A 36 -12.08 4.36 8.86
N LYS A 37 -12.14 5.66 8.59
CA LYS A 37 -12.34 6.72 9.59
C LYS A 37 -13.67 7.40 9.31
N ALA A 38 -14.42 7.74 10.35
CA ALA A 38 -15.62 8.52 10.22
C ALA A 38 -15.77 9.53 11.34
N SER A 39 -16.32 10.70 10.97
CA SER A 39 -16.59 11.79 11.89
C SER A 39 -18.04 12.24 11.73
N VAL A 40 -18.74 12.33 12.84
CA VAL A 40 -20.11 12.85 12.91
C VAL A 40 -20.01 14.35 13.12
N VAL A 41 -20.52 15.11 12.16
CA VAL A 41 -20.66 16.56 12.23
C VAL A 41 -22.09 16.87 12.62
N GLY A 42 -22.23 17.61 13.71
CA GLY A 42 -23.54 18.01 14.21
C GLY A 42 -23.50 19.39 14.85
N ARG A 43 -24.69 19.96 15.07
CA ARG A 43 -24.84 21.29 15.65
C ARG A 43 -24.88 21.21 17.18
N THR A 44 -23.94 21.88 17.84
CA THR A 44 -23.92 22.04 19.30
C THR A 44 -23.91 23.52 19.66
N ARG A 45 -24.88 23.96 20.47
CA ARG A 45 -25.05 25.37 20.90
C ARG A 45 -25.01 26.36 19.71
N GLY A 46 -25.66 26.00 18.61
CA GLY A 46 -25.76 26.83 17.41
C GLY A 46 -24.54 26.80 16.50
N ARG A 47 -23.45 26.10 16.86
CA ARG A 47 -22.25 25.94 16.04
C ARG A 47 -22.08 24.50 15.56
N TRP A 48 -21.56 24.35 14.36
CA TRP A 48 -21.17 23.05 13.83
C TRP A 48 -19.88 22.57 14.48
N ARG A 49 -19.85 21.29 14.86
CA ARG A 49 -18.73 20.67 15.55
C ARG A 49 -18.60 19.22 15.13
N ILE A 50 -17.38 18.68 15.24
CA ILE A 50 -17.17 17.23 15.22
C ILE A 50 -17.60 16.71 16.60
N VAL A 51 -18.74 16.01 16.66
CA VAL A 51 -19.34 15.55 17.92
C VAL A 51 -18.92 14.13 18.30
N ALA A 52 -18.57 13.32 17.30
CA ALA A 52 -17.99 11.99 17.49
C ALA A 52 -17.06 11.67 16.32
N HIS A 53 -16.06 10.84 16.60
CA HIS A 53 -15.13 10.33 15.61
C HIS A 53 -14.85 8.86 15.93
N ALA A 54 -14.65 8.02 14.92
CA ALA A 54 -14.22 6.63 15.08
C ALA A 54 -13.28 6.22 13.94
N ALA A 55 -12.41 5.26 14.23
CA ALA A 55 -11.54 4.64 13.24
C ALA A 55 -11.40 3.15 13.53
N GLN A 56 -11.57 2.33 12.50
CA GLN A 56 -11.49 0.87 12.61
C GLN A 56 -10.90 0.24 11.33
N PRO A 57 -10.49 -1.04 11.35
CA PRO A 57 -10.13 -1.74 10.12
C PRO A 57 -11.24 -1.68 9.08
N THR A 58 -10.91 -1.32 7.83
CA THR A 58 -11.88 -1.24 6.70
C THR A 58 -12.62 -2.56 6.51
N GLN A 59 -11.86 -3.63 6.69
CA GLN A 59 -12.26 -4.96 7.17
C GLN A 59 -13.67 -5.18 7.72
N TRP A 60 -13.96 -4.45 8.79
CA TRP A 60 -15.10 -4.73 9.65
C TRP A 60 -16.41 -4.16 9.09
N GLY A 61 -16.34 -3.37 8.02
CA GLY A 61 -17.50 -2.81 7.32
C GLY A 61 -18.10 -1.59 8.01
N GLU A 62 -19.02 -0.90 7.33
CA GLU A 62 -19.65 0.33 7.83
C GLU A 62 -20.53 0.09 9.07
N GLN A 63 -21.20 -1.05 9.17
CA GLN A 63 -22.10 -1.33 10.30
C GLN A 63 -21.38 -1.29 11.65
N ALA A 64 -20.23 -1.95 11.76
CA ALA A 64 -19.40 -1.90 12.96
C ALA A 64 -18.92 -0.46 13.28
N LEU A 65 -18.71 0.36 12.25
CA LEU A 65 -18.31 1.76 12.44
C LEU A 65 -19.45 2.58 13.05
N LEU A 66 -20.67 2.39 12.55
CA LEU A 66 -21.88 3.04 13.06
C LEU A 66 -22.18 2.63 14.49
N GLU A 67 -21.94 1.36 14.86
CA GLU A 67 -22.08 0.88 16.25
C GLU A 67 -21.12 1.61 17.19
N VAL A 68 -19.83 1.71 16.83
CA VAL A 68 -18.84 2.45 17.61
C VAL A 68 -19.19 3.94 17.72
N LEU A 69 -19.65 4.56 16.62
CA LEU A 69 -20.10 5.95 16.64
C LEU A 69 -21.34 6.14 17.51
N THR A 70 -22.28 5.19 17.46
CA THR A 70 -23.48 5.20 18.30
C THR A 70 -23.11 5.20 19.77
N GLU A 71 -22.21 4.30 20.18
CA GLU A 71 -21.72 4.22 21.56
C GLU A 71 -21.05 5.52 22.00
N ARG A 72 -20.15 6.07 21.18
CA ARG A 72 -19.50 7.35 21.47
C ARG A 72 -20.48 8.51 21.59
N LEU A 73 -21.58 8.47 20.84
CA LEU A 73 -22.60 9.51 20.87
C LEU A 73 -23.53 9.41 22.07
N ARG A 74 -23.82 8.21 22.62
CA ARG A 74 -24.77 8.02 23.73
C ARG A 74 -24.48 8.93 24.93
N ASP A 75 -23.21 9.21 25.20
CA ASP A 75 -22.77 10.01 26.34
C ASP A 75 -22.77 11.52 26.08
N VAL A 76 -22.77 11.95 24.82
CA VAL A 76 -22.72 13.37 24.42
C VAL A 76 -24.05 13.91 23.89
N VAL A 77 -24.95 13.05 23.39
CA VAL A 77 -26.28 13.47 22.91
C VAL A 77 -27.24 13.73 24.07
N ASP A 78 -28.30 14.51 23.79
CA ASP A 78 -29.42 14.69 24.71
C ASP A 78 -30.00 13.32 25.08
N GLY A 79 -30.29 13.11 26.38
CA GLY A 79 -30.83 11.85 26.89
C GLY A 79 -32.08 11.37 26.16
N ARG A 80 -32.88 12.28 25.58
CA ARG A 80 -34.08 11.97 24.80
C ARG A 80 -33.78 11.36 23.43
N LEU A 81 -32.60 11.65 22.87
CA LEU A 81 -32.18 11.18 21.54
C LEU A 81 -31.33 9.92 21.60
N ARG A 82 -30.98 9.42 22.79
CA ARG A 82 -30.05 8.28 22.97
C ARG A 82 -30.47 7.03 22.20
N ASP A 83 -31.76 6.69 22.27
CA ASP A 83 -32.30 5.51 21.58
C ASP A 83 -32.50 5.75 20.08
N GLU A 84 -32.50 7.02 19.64
CA GLU A 84 -32.66 7.43 18.25
C GLU A 84 -31.32 7.58 17.51
N VAL A 85 -30.18 7.58 18.21
CA VAL A 85 -28.84 7.73 17.62
C VAL A 85 -28.59 6.81 16.44
N PRO A 86 -28.91 5.50 16.48
CA PRO A 86 -28.72 4.62 15.32
C PRO A 86 -29.47 5.12 14.09
N ALA A 87 -30.75 5.50 14.25
CA ALA A 87 -31.58 6.00 13.16
C ALA A 87 -31.08 7.35 12.63
N ILE A 88 -30.61 8.24 13.50
CA ILE A 88 -30.00 9.52 13.12
C ILE A 88 -28.74 9.28 12.26
N LEU A 89 -27.87 8.37 12.68
CA LEU A 89 -26.65 8.05 11.94
C LEU A 89 -26.95 7.36 10.60
N GLU A 90 -27.93 6.46 10.55
CA GLU A 90 -28.36 5.83 9.30
C GLU A 90 -28.87 6.85 8.29
N ALA A 91 -29.65 7.83 8.75
CA ALA A 91 -30.26 8.90 7.94
C ALA A 91 -29.31 10.06 7.60
N ALA A 92 -28.16 10.19 8.28
CA ALA A 92 -27.25 11.31 8.09
C ALA A 92 -26.70 11.38 6.66
N ALA A 93 -26.50 12.61 6.16
CA ALA A 93 -25.90 12.85 4.86
C ALA A 93 -24.44 12.35 4.84
N ARG A 94 -24.05 11.61 3.80
CA ARG A 94 -22.72 10.99 3.69
C ARG A 94 -21.84 11.80 2.75
N ILE A 95 -20.71 12.28 3.26
CA ILE A 95 -19.60 12.84 2.48
C ILE A 95 -18.49 11.81 2.54
N THR A 96 -18.29 11.05 1.46
CA THR A 96 -17.42 9.86 1.47
C THR A 96 -16.33 9.97 0.43
N CYS A 97 -15.11 9.63 0.84
CA CYS A 97 -14.00 9.39 -0.07
C CYS A 97 -13.40 7.99 0.13
N HIS A 98 -12.66 7.53 -0.88
CA HIS A 98 -12.12 6.19 -0.96
C HIS A 98 -10.65 6.24 -1.36
N THR A 99 -9.81 5.53 -0.61
CA THR A 99 -8.48 5.18 -1.12
C THR A 99 -8.64 4.03 -2.12
N PRO A 100 -8.06 4.11 -3.32
CA PRO A 100 -8.04 3.01 -4.28
C PRO A 100 -7.68 1.65 -3.67
N ALA A 101 -8.52 0.65 -3.95
CA ALA A 101 -8.32 -0.72 -3.49
C ALA A 101 -7.08 -1.39 -4.12
N ARG A 102 -6.53 -0.81 -5.19
CA ARG A 102 -5.23 -1.12 -5.79
C ARG A 102 -4.72 0.10 -6.56
N PRO A 103 -3.40 0.25 -6.77
CA PRO A 103 -2.87 1.22 -7.71
C PRO A 103 -3.31 0.92 -9.15
N GLY A 104 -3.51 1.98 -9.94
CA GLY A 104 -3.52 1.89 -11.39
C GLY A 104 -2.10 1.64 -11.89
N ARG A 105 -1.95 0.74 -12.86
CA ARG A 105 -0.65 0.35 -13.43
C ARG A 105 -0.51 0.93 -14.83
N LEU A 106 0.48 1.78 -15.04
CA LEU A 106 0.72 2.48 -16.30
C LEU A 106 1.97 1.90 -17.00
N GLY A 107 1.84 1.57 -18.27
CA GLY A 107 2.98 1.32 -19.14
C GLY A 107 3.27 2.56 -19.97
N VAL A 108 4.53 2.98 -20.03
CA VAL A 108 4.94 4.23 -20.69
C VAL A 108 5.91 3.91 -21.84
N ALA A 109 5.65 4.47 -23.02
CA ALA A 109 6.62 4.55 -24.11
C ALA A 109 6.89 6.03 -24.40
N ALA A 110 8.12 6.47 -24.13
CA ALA A 110 8.53 7.86 -24.23
C ALA A 110 9.52 8.07 -25.38
N VAL A 111 9.52 9.27 -25.98
CA VAL A 111 10.55 9.66 -26.95
C VAL A 111 11.94 9.73 -26.28
N THR A 112 12.03 10.37 -25.11
CA THR A 112 13.25 10.41 -24.29
C THR A 112 12.93 10.14 -22.82
N ALA A 113 13.88 9.54 -22.10
CA ALA A 113 13.72 9.21 -20.68
C ALA A 113 13.72 10.45 -19.76
N GLU A 114 14.57 11.43 -20.07
CA GLU A 114 14.79 12.60 -19.19
C GLU A 114 13.75 13.70 -19.36
N VAL A 115 13.19 13.89 -20.56
CA VAL A 115 12.22 14.97 -20.83
C VAL A 115 10.80 14.40 -20.80
N SER A 116 10.43 13.60 -21.82
CA SER A 116 9.07 13.09 -21.96
C SER A 116 8.72 12.03 -20.92
N GLY A 117 9.65 11.11 -20.65
CA GLY A 117 9.50 10.09 -19.60
C GLY A 117 9.35 10.71 -18.21
N SER A 118 10.14 11.73 -17.89
CA SER A 118 10.05 12.44 -16.61
C SER A 118 8.71 13.15 -16.42
N ALA A 119 8.22 13.87 -17.44
CA ALA A 119 6.91 14.51 -17.40
C ALA A 119 5.77 13.48 -17.23
N ALA A 120 5.83 12.35 -17.94
CA ALA A 120 4.89 11.25 -17.79
C ALA A 120 4.89 10.64 -16.39
N ARG A 121 6.07 10.35 -15.81
CA ARG A 121 6.18 9.85 -14.43
C ARG A 121 5.59 10.82 -13.43
N ASN A 122 5.91 12.11 -13.55
CA ASN A 122 5.39 13.15 -12.66
C ASN A 122 3.85 13.22 -12.72
N ALA A 123 3.26 13.24 -13.91
CA ALA A 123 1.81 13.26 -14.07
C ALA A 123 1.14 11.98 -13.52
N ALA A 124 1.75 10.82 -13.77
CA ALA A 124 1.27 9.53 -13.27
C ALA A 124 1.31 9.47 -11.74
N GLU A 125 2.41 9.89 -11.11
CA GLU A 125 2.53 9.98 -9.66
C GLU A 125 1.50 10.95 -9.07
N SER A 126 1.31 12.14 -9.66
CA SER A 126 0.29 13.07 -9.19
C SER A 126 -1.14 12.51 -9.29
N ALA A 127 -1.40 11.66 -10.28
CA ALA A 127 -2.71 11.02 -10.47
C ALA A 127 -2.89 9.73 -9.65
N GLY A 128 -1.89 9.27 -8.89
CA GLY A 128 -1.98 8.05 -8.08
C GLY A 128 -1.77 6.75 -8.85
N TRP A 129 -1.00 6.80 -9.94
CA TRP A 129 -0.62 5.64 -10.76
C TRP A 129 0.80 5.18 -10.42
N VAL A 130 1.05 3.88 -10.63
CA VAL A 130 2.40 3.30 -10.63
C VAL A 130 2.81 3.07 -12.07
N VAL A 131 3.90 3.69 -12.50
CA VAL A 131 4.57 3.32 -13.75
C VAL A 131 5.25 1.98 -13.51
N VAL A 132 4.71 0.92 -14.11
CA VAL A 132 5.21 -0.46 -13.92
C VAL A 132 6.33 -0.80 -14.89
N GLU A 133 6.32 -0.16 -16.05
CA GLU A 133 7.35 -0.27 -17.08
C GLU A 133 7.37 1.03 -17.88
N GLU A 134 8.56 1.53 -18.16
CA GLU A 134 8.80 2.65 -19.05
C GLU A 134 9.87 2.24 -20.05
N ALA A 135 9.65 2.49 -21.33
CA ALA A 135 10.66 2.36 -22.37
C ALA A 135 10.86 3.71 -23.07
N ALA A 136 12.10 4.11 -23.27
CA ALA A 136 12.45 5.30 -24.04
C ALA A 136 13.40 4.94 -25.19
N ALA A 137 13.55 5.83 -26.17
CA ALA A 137 14.51 5.60 -27.26
C ALA A 137 15.98 5.60 -26.78
N ASP A 138 16.25 6.33 -25.69
CA ASP A 138 17.58 6.60 -25.13
C ASP A 138 17.84 5.87 -23.79
N ASP A 139 17.04 4.88 -23.42
CA ASP A 139 17.15 4.18 -22.11
C ASP A 139 18.26 3.12 -22.04
N GLY A 140 19.02 2.94 -23.12
CA GLY A 140 20.14 2.01 -23.22
C GLY A 140 19.79 0.55 -23.50
N ARG A 141 18.51 0.18 -23.56
CA ARG A 141 18.07 -1.18 -23.93
C ARG A 141 17.85 -1.32 -25.43
N SER A 142 18.13 -2.52 -25.93
CA SER A 142 17.84 -2.87 -27.33
C SER A 142 16.33 -2.85 -27.60
N LEU A 143 15.96 -2.72 -28.87
CA LEU A 143 14.55 -2.74 -29.29
C LEU A 143 13.80 -4.03 -28.87
N PRO A 144 14.38 -5.24 -29.03
CA PRO A 144 13.76 -6.47 -28.52
C PRO A 144 13.55 -6.46 -27.01
N GLU A 145 14.53 -5.96 -26.23
CA GLU A 145 14.40 -5.87 -24.78
C GLU A 145 13.27 -4.92 -24.37
N ARG A 146 13.20 -3.73 -24.97
CA ARG A 146 12.11 -2.76 -24.72
C ARG A 146 10.75 -3.36 -25.06
N LEU A 147 10.62 -4.04 -26.21
CA LEU A 147 9.38 -4.72 -26.57
C LEU A 147 9.05 -5.87 -25.61
N ALA A 148 10.05 -6.64 -25.18
CA ALA A 148 9.86 -7.76 -24.27
C ALA A 148 9.39 -7.30 -22.89
N THR A 149 9.96 -6.24 -22.32
CA THR A 149 9.55 -5.69 -21.02
C THR A 149 8.16 -5.06 -21.09
N LEU A 150 7.87 -4.23 -22.10
CA LEU A 150 6.53 -3.69 -22.33
C LEU A 150 5.50 -4.82 -22.52
N THR A 151 5.84 -5.86 -23.27
CA THR A 151 4.98 -7.04 -23.43
C THR A 151 4.77 -7.78 -22.11
N ALA A 152 5.77 -7.88 -21.25
CA ALA A 152 5.65 -8.55 -19.96
C ALA A 152 4.87 -7.74 -18.92
N ALA A 153 4.80 -6.42 -19.06
CA ALA A 153 4.15 -5.53 -18.11
C ALA A 153 2.63 -5.79 -18.02
N ASP A 154 2.09 -5.97 -16.81
CA ASP A 154 0.65 -6.02 -16.58
C ASP A 154 0.13 -4.61 -16.27
N VAL A 155 -0.48 -3.97 -17.27
CA VAL A 155 -0.88 -2.55 -17.22
C VAL A 155 -2.39 -2.38 -17.40
N ASP A 156 -2.95 -1.40 -16.70
CA ASP A 156 -4.35 -0.97 -16.81
C ASP A 156 -4.55 0.10 -17.91
N ALA A 157 -3.50 0.82 -18.27
CA ALA A 157 -3.47 1.80 -19.35
C ALA A 157 -2.07 1.91 -19.98
N TRP A 158 -2.01 2.40 -21.20
CA TRP A 158 -0.78 2.72 -21.92
C TRP A 158 -0.66 4.22 -22.16
N LEU A 159 0.54 4.77 -22.03
CA LEU A 159 0.86 6.15 -22.37
C LEU A 159 1.98 6.17 -23.40
N VAL A 160 1.72 6.78 -24.54
CA VAL A 160 2.74 7.17 -25.52
C VAL A 160 2.94 8.69 -25.38
N VAL A 161 4.18 9.12 -25.14
CA VAL A 161 4.48 10.51 -24.74
C VAL A 161 5.73 11.03 -25.44
N GLY A 162 5.69 12.30 -25.86
CA GLY A 162 6.88 13.05 -26.30
C GLY A 162 6.87 13.56 -27.74
N GLY A 163 7.98 14.23 -28.08
CA GLY A 163 8.05 15.14 -29.22
C GLY A 163 7.47 16.51 -28.87
N PHE A 164 8.07 17.59 -29.38
CA PHE A 164 7.46 18.92 -29.34
C PHE A 164 6.36 19.04 -30.38
N ASP A 165 5.39 19.91 -30.16
CA ASP A 165 4.16 19.96 -30.97
C ASP A 165 4.38 20.32 -32.44
N ASP A 166 5.48 21.03 -32.73
CA ASP A 166 5.93 21.40 -34.08
C ASP A 166 6.91 20.38 -34.71
N ALA A 167 7.29 19.34 -33.97
CA ALA A 167 8.27 18.34 -34.40
C ALA A 167 7.63 17.01 -34.80
N ARG A 168 8.28 16.27 -35.72
CA ARG A 168 7.85 14.93 -36.16
C ARG A 168 8.92 13.85 -35.92
N PRO A 169 9.28 13.56 -34.65
CA PRO A 169 10.34 12.59 -34.36
C PRO A 169 9.91 11.17 -34.75
N GLU A 170 10.75 10.46 -35.52
CA GLU A 170 10.52 9.04 -35.87
C GLU A 170 10.37 8.16 -34.62
N GLN A 171 11.04 8.52 -33.52
CA GLN A 171 10.99 7.83 -32.23
C GLN A 171 9.58 7.83 -31.60
N ALA A 172 8.73 8.83 -31.89
CA ALA A 172 7.35 8.84 -31.40
C ALA A 172 6.51 7.76 -32.08
N LEU A 173 6.71 7.55 -33.39
CA LEU A 173 6.07 6.47 -34.13
C LEU A 173 6.61 5.10 -33.69
N GLU A 174 7.92 4.98 -33.41
CA GLU A 174 8.49 3.77 -32.81
C GLU A 174 7.86 3.46 -31.45
N ALA A 175 7.71 4.47 -30.58
CA ALA A 175 7.08 4.32 -29.27
C ALA A 175 5.61 3.87 -29.39
N ALA A 176 4.85 4.47 -30.31
CA ALA A 176 3.48 4.05 -30.60
C ALA A 176 3.41 2.60 -31.11
N ALA A 177 4.30 2.23 -32.03
CA ALA A 177 4.42 0.87 -32.56
C ALA A 177 4.77 -0.16 -31.49
N LEU A 178 5.70 0.16 -30.58
CA LEU A 178 6.06 -0.69 -29.45
C LEU A 178 4.85 -0.95 -28.54
N VAL A 179 4.07 0.08 -28.24
CA VAL A 179 2.83 -0.06 -27.45
C VAL A 179 1.78 -0.86 -28.21
N ALA A 180 1.61 -0.65 -29.52
CA ALA A 180 0.68 -1.43 -30.35
C ALA A 180 1.03 -2.92 -30.33
N ALA A 181 2.31 -3.24 -30.52
CA ALA A 181 2.88 -4.58 -30.44
C ALA A 181 2.71 -5.23 -29.06
N ALA A 182 2.99 -4.48 -27.99
CA ALA A 182 2.88 -4.97 -26.61
C ALA A 182 1.42 -5.19 -26.18
N ARG A 183 0.49 -4.34 -26.63
CA ARG A 183 -0.95 -4.39 -26.28
C ARG A 183 -1.66 -5.57 -26.95
N ARG A 184 -1.24 -5.97 -28.16
CA ARG A 184 -1.78 -7.12 -28.95
C ARG A 184 -3.27 -7.01 -29.29
N GLY A 185 -3.73 -5.80 -29.52
CA GLY A 185 -5.14 -5.47 -29.63
C GLY A 185 -5.90 -5.76 -28.34
N GLY A 186 -6.97 -5.01 -28.11
CA GLY A 186 -7.74 -5.12 -26.87
C GLY A 186 -8.16 -3.79 -26.30
N ARG A 187 -8.95 -3.87 -25.23
CA ARG A 187 -9.69 -2.73 -24.64
C ARG A 187 -8.86 -1.87 -23.69
N THR A 188 -7.59 -2.21 -23.46
CA THR A 188 -6.71 -1.39 -22.61
C THR A 188 -6.53 -0.02 -23.27
N PRO A 189 -6.91 1.08 -22.61
CA PRO A 189 -6.87 2.41 -23.19
C PRO A 189 -5.43 2.83 -23.50
N VAL A 190 -5.28 3.60 -24.58
CA VAL A 190 -4.01 4.23 -24.97
C VAL A 190 -4.18 5.75 -24.89
N ILE A 191 -3.23 6.42 -24.26
CA ILE A 191 -3.17 7.88 -24.18
C ILE A 191 -2.03 8.33 -25.09
N TRP A 192 -2.31 9.28 -25.97
CA TRP A 192 -1.28 10.01 -26.72
C TRP A 192 -1.14 11.40 -26.11
N ALA A 193 0.06 11.70 -25.61
CA ALA A 193 0.40 12.97 -24.97
C ALA A 193 1.73 13.47 -25.54
N GLY A 194 1.79 13.67 -26.84
CA GLY A 194 3.00 14.08 -27.55
C GLY A 194 2.67 15.02 -28.69
N SER A 195 3.60 15.15 -29.63
CA SER A 195 3.49 16.09 -30.75
C SER A 195 2.11 16.11 -31.40
N ALA A 196 1.47 17.29 -31.42
CA ALA A 196 0.23 17.51 -32.14
C ALA A 196 0.32 17.09 -33.62
N ALA A 197 1.49 17.31 -34.25
CA ALA A 197 1.75 17.01 -35.67
C ALA A 197 1.86 15.50 -36.02
N LEU A 198 1.79 14.61 -35.03
CA LEU A 198 1.80 13.15 -35.21
C LEU A 198 0.54 12.46 -34.67
N THR A 199 -0.49 13.23 -34.29
CA THR A 199 -1.70 12.68 -33.66
C THR A 199 -2.40 11.65 -34.55
N ASP A 200 -2.55 11.94 -35.84
CA ASP A 200 -3.25 11.05 -36.78
C ASP A 200 -2.42 9.80 -37.09
N GLU A 201 -1.11 9.93 -37.27
CA GLU A 201 -0.20 8.80 -37.50
C GLU A 201 -0.10 7.88 -36.28
N VAL A 202 -0.03 8.45 -35.07
CA VAL A 202 -0.05 7.66 -33.84
C VAL A 202 -1.39 6.97 -33.69
N ALA A 203 -2.51 7.65 -33.96
CA ALA A 203 -3.83 7.03 -33.92
C ALA A 203 -3.96 5.88 -34.93
N ALA A 204 -3.39 6.01 -36.13
CA ALA A 204 -3.38 4.99 -37.18
C ALA A 204 -2.58 3.73 -36.81
N CYS A 205 -1.69 3.80 -35.81
CA CYS A 205 -1.00 2.62 -35.28
C CYS A 205 -1.93 1.70 -34.48
N PHE A 206 -3.15 2.14 -34.15
CA PHE A 206 -4.08 1.42 -33.28
C PHE A 206 -5.47 1.31 -33.90
N GLU A 207 -6.31 0.45 -33.31
CA GLU A 207 -7.71 0.31 -33.71
C GLU A 207 -8.50 1.62 -33.47
N PRO A 208 -9.48 1.95 -34.35
CA PRO A 208 -10.25 3.19 -34.24
C PRO A 208 -10.88 3.39 -32.85
N GLY A 209 -10.73 4.59 -32.30
CA GLY A 209 -11.33 4.99 -31.02
C GLY A 209 -10.61 4.50 -29.76
N VAL A 210 -9.47 3.80 -29.88
CA VAL A 210 -8.70 3.33 -28.71
C VAL A 210 -7.79 4.41 -28.13
N VAL A 211 -7.23 5.28 -28.99
CA VAL A 211 -6.32 6.35 -28.57
C VAL A 211 -7.13 7.56 -28.10
N ALA A 212 -6.82 8.04 -26.90
CA ALA A 212 -7.23 9.34 -26.43
C ALA A 212 -6.05 10.30 -26.54
N ALA A 213 -6.08 11.20 -27.52
CA ALA A 213 -5.13 12.30 -27.63
C ALA A 213 -5.46 13.37 -26.59
N ILE A 214 -4.44 13.88 -25.92
CA ILE A 214 -4.53 14.96 -24.95
C ILE A 214 -3.46 16.02 -25.24
N PRO A 215 -3.56 17.24 -24.67
CA PRO A 215 -2.47 18.20 -24.74
C PRO A 215 -1.14 17.62 -24.25
N ASN A 216 -0.07 17.93 -24.99
CA ASN A 216 1.28 17.48 -24.71
C ASN A 216 1.78 18.10 -23.39
N PRO A 217 2.28 17.30 -22.42
CA PRO A 217 2.80 17.84 -21.16
C PRO A 217 4.06 18.69 -21.35
N ARG A 218 4.74 18.58 -22.49
CA ARG A 218 5.93 19.34 -22.88
C ARG A 218 5.78 19.77 -24.35
N PRO A 219 4.94 20.78 -24.66
CA PRO A 219 4.68 21.20 -26.04
C PRO A 219 5.94 21.81 -26.69
N ASP A 220 6.82 22.41 -25.88
CA ASP A 220 8.10 23.00 -26.26
C ASP A 220 9.18 22.76 -25.18
N ALA A 221 10.40 23.25 -25.41
CA ALA A 221 11.56 23.04 -24.52
C ALA A 221 11.46 23.76 -23.16
N THR A 222 10.62 24.79 -23.05
CA THR A 222 10.51 25.68 -21.89
C THR A 222 9.24 25.50 -21.07
N THR A 223 8.17 25.03 -21.70
CA THR A 223 6.85 24.87 -21.08
C THR A 223 6.65 23.45 -20.55
N GLU A 224 6.15 23.31 -19.31
CA GLU A 224 5.62 22.05 -18.77
C GLU A 224 4.23 22.27 -18.19
N ASP A 225 3.24 21.54 -18.69
CA ASP A 225 1.89 21.51 -18.12
C ASP A 225 1.41 20.06 -17.96
N LEU A 226 1.48 19.56 -16.73
CA LEU A 226 1.08 18.18 -16.41
C LEU A 226 -0.43 18.02 -16.21
N ALA A 227 -1.19 19.12 -16.09
CA ALA A 227 -2.58 19.07 -15.64
C ALA A 227 -3.51 18.26 -16.57
N PRO A 228 -3.43 18.39 -17.91
CA PRO A 228 -4.28 17.61 -18.82
C PRO A 228 -4.05 16.10 -18.71
N LEU A 229 -2.77 15.68 -18.66
CA LEU A 229 -2.41 14.27 -18.50
C LEU A 229 -2.80 13.73 -17.13
N ARG A 230 -2.54 14.49 -16.07
CA ARG A 230 -2.95 14.13 -14.70
C ARG A 230 -4.45 13.91 -14.63
N HIS A 231 -5.26 14.85 -15.10
CA HIS A 231 -6.72 14.74 -15.01
C HIS A 231 -7.24 13.51 -15.77
N ARG A 232 -6.69 13.25 -16.97
CA ARG A 232 -7.06 12.06 -17.74
C ARG A 232 -6.74 10.76 -17.00
N LEU A 233 -5.60 10.71 -16.31
CA LEU A 233 -5.20 9.57 -15.49
C LEU A 233 -6.08 9.44 -14.23
N GLU A 234 -6.48 10.53 -13.59
CA GLU A 234 -7.42 10.53 -12.46
C GLU A 234 -8.78 9.95 -12.87
N GLU A 235 -9.34 10.37 -14.02
CA GLU A 235 -10.58 9.82 -14.58
C GLU A 235 -10.48 8.31 -14.85
N LEU A 236 -9.35 7.86 -15.42
CA LEU A 236 -9.11 6.45 -15.66
C LEU A 236 -9.02 5.67 -14.35
N LEU A 237 -8.36 6.23 -13.33
CA LEU A 237 -8.25 5.59 -12.02
C LEU A 237 -9.62 5.46 -11.36
N ASP A 238 -10.45 6.52 -11.39
CA ASP A 238 -11.82 6.46 -10.88
C ASP A 238 -12.64 5.37 -11.59
N ARG A 239 -12.54 5.24 -12.91
CA ARG A 239 -13.19 4.13 -13.63
C ARG A 239 -12.70 2.75 -13.22
N LEU A 240 -11.43 2.62 -12.81
CA LEU A 240 -10.87 1.33 -12.36
C LEU A 240 -11.31 0.95 -10.95
N VAL A 241 -11.60 1.94 -10.09
CA VAL A 241 -11.96 1.70 -8.68
C VAL A 241 -13.42 1.99 -8.37
N GLU A 242 -14.15 2.59 -9.31
CA GLU A 242 -15.55 2.99 -9.23
C GLU A 242 -15.87 3.83 -7.98
N SER A 243 -15.08 4.88 -7.73
CA SER A 243 -15.24 5.70 -6.52
C SER A 243 -16.45 6.64 -6.57
N GLY A 244 -17.15 6.71 -7.71
CA GLY A 244 -18.31 7.57 -7.92
C GLY A 244 -17.93 9.00 -8.30
N GLY A 245 -16.73 9.19 -8.86
CA GLY A 245 -16.19 10.47 -9.32
C GLY A 245 -14.76 10.71 -8.79
N THR A 246 -13.92 11.34 -9.60
CA THR A 246 -12.50 11.59 -9.30
C THR A 246 -12.29 12.29 -7.95
N ARG A 247 -13.15 13.24 -7.59
CA ARG A 247 -13.12 13.93 -6.29
C ARG A 247 -13.30 13.02 -5.08
N ASN A 248 -13.93 11.86 -5.24
CA ASN A 248 -14.10 10.89 -4.18
C ASN A 248 -12.83 10.06 -3.96
N LEU A 249 -11.80 10.20 -4.79
CA LEU A 249 -10.49 9.60 -4.53
C LEU A 249 -9.82 10.35 -3.38
N ALA A 250 -9.59 9.67 -2.26
CA ALA A 250 -9.07 10.29 -1.04
C ALA A 250 -7.78 11.11 -1.25
N PRO A 251 -6.77 10.67 -2.05
CA PRO A 251 -5.59 11.49 -2.33
C PRO A 251 -5.89 12.81 -3.06
N ILE A 252 -6.91 12.81 -3.94
CA ILE A 252 -7.34 14.00 -4.69
C ILE A 252 -8.13 14.93 -3.79
N GLY A 253 -9.07 14.39 -3.00
CA GLY A 253 -9.81 15.17 -2.01
C GLY A 253 -8.86 15.86 -1.02
N PHE A 254 -7.88 15.13 -0.48
CA PHE A 254 -6.87 15.69 0.41
C PHE A 254 -6.14 16.88 -0.21
N ARG A 255 -5.67 16.74 -1.47
CA ARG A 255 -5.02 17.83 -2.21
C ARG A 255 -5.93 19.06 -2.34
N ARG A 256 -7.18 18.87 -2.79
CA ARG A 256 -8.15 19.97 -2.99
C ARG A 256 -8.40 20.74 -1.69
N THR A 257 -8.46 20.06 -0.55
CA THR A 257 -8.61 20.72 0.75
C THR A 257 -7.36 21.50 1.16
N ILE A 258 -6.15 21.00 0.89
CA ILE A 258 -4.91 21.74 1.15
C ILE A 258 -4.85 23.02 0.30
N GLU A 259 -5.25 22.93 -0.97
CA GLU A 259 -5.35 24.08 -1.89
C GLU A 259 -6.34 25.12 -1.36
N GLU A 260 -7.51 24.70 -0.86
CA GLU A 260 -8.50 25.62 -0.31
C GLU A 260 -8.03 26.29 0.99
N ILE A 261 -7.40 25.55 1.92
CA ILE A 261 -6.82 26.14 3.14
C ILE A 261 -5.77 27.18 2.78
N ALA A 262 -4.89 26.90 1.82
CA ALA A 262 -3.87 27.85 1.37
C ALA A 262 -4.49 29.13 0.80
N ARG A 263 -5.55 29.00 0.00
CA ARG A 263 -6.30 30.11 -0.62
C ARG A 263 -7.02 30.97 0.42
N GLU A 264 -7.80 30.36 1.31
CA GLU A 264 -8.63 31.06 2.30
C GLU A 264 -7.75 31.83 3.31
N ASP A 265 -6.73 31.18 3.84
CA ASP A 265 -5.87 31.76 4.88
C ASP A 265 -4.68 32.56 4.31
N LYS A 266 -4.47 32.54 2.98
CA LYS A 266 -3.33 33.14 2.28
C LYS A 266 -2.00 32.69 2.88
N LEU A 267 -1.81 31.37 2.93
CA LEU A 267 -0.65 30.71 3.52
C LEU A 267 0.06 29.82 2.50
N ARG A 268 1.34 29.55 2.75
CA ARG A 268 2.08 28.43 2.15
C ARG A 268 1.83 27.18 2.98
N VAL A 269 1.07 26.24 2.41
CA VAL A 269 0.62 25.03 3.10
C VAL A 269 1.29 23.81 2.50
N VAL A 270 1.85 22.96 3.36
CA VAL A 270 2.28 21.60 2.99
C VAL A 270 1.41 20.59 3.72
N GLY A 271 0.68 19.76 2.98
CA GLY A 271 -0.05 18.63 3.50
C GLY A 271 0.65 17.31 3.21
N VAL A 272 0.74 16.42 4.20
CA VAL A 272 1.14 15.03 3.99
C VAL A 272 0.09 14.08 4.54
N ASP A 273 -0.28 13.07 3.77
CA ASP A 273 -1.11 11.95 4.24
C ASP A 273 -0.33 10.64 4.10
N LEU A 274 -0.02 10.00 5.23
CA LEU A 274 0.71 8.74 5.26
C LEU A 274 -0.22 7.57 5.59
N GLY A 275 -0.67 6.88 4.54
CA GLY A 275 -1.51 5.70 4.62
C GLY A 275 -0.74 4.38 4.64
N ALA A 276 -1.49 3.28 4.68
CA ALA A 276 -0.92 1.93 4.60
C ALA A 276 -0.37 1.62 3.19
N ARG A 277 -1.13 1.94 2.14
CA ARG A 277 -0.75 1.69 0.74
C ARG A 277 -0.27 2.96 0.02
N TYR A 278 -1.04 4.04 0.18
CA TYR A 278 -0.78 5.33 -0.44
C TYR A 278 -0.04 6.26 0.51
N ALA A 279 0.72 7.19 -0.06
CA ALA A 279 1.16 8.38 0.62
C ALA A 279 1.01 9.58 -0.30
N THR A 280 0.49 10.69 0.23
CA THR A 280 0.24 11.91 -0.53
C THR A 280 1.08 13.04 0.05
N TRP A 281 1.71 13.81 -0.82
CA TRP A 281 2.32 15.10 -0.51
C TRP A 281 1.65 16.15 -1.37
N ALA A 282 1.20 17.25 -0.77
CA ALA A 282 0.55 18.36 -1.44
C ALA A 282 1.13 19.68 -0.94
N PHE A 283 1.34 20.62 -1.86
CA PHE A 283 1.81 21.96 -1.60
C PHE A 283 0.92 22.97 -2.32
N ALA A 284 0.59 24.05 -1.63
CA ALA A 284 -0.09 25.20 -2.22
C ALA A 284 0.44 26.51 -1.62
N ASP A 285 0.69 27.50 -2.48
CA ASP A 285 1.11 28.85 -2.09
C ASP A 285 0.00 29.86 -2.39
N GLY A 286 -0.89 30.07 -1.41
CA GLY A 286 -1.97 31.05 -1.51
C GLY A 286 -1.53 32.50 -1.25
N THR A 287 -0.23 32.77 -1.11
CA THR A 287 0.29 34.13 -0.94
C THR A 287 0.49 34.87 -2.27
N VAL A 288 0.42 34.14 -3.39
CA VAL A 288 0.61 34.64 -4.76
C VAL A 288 -0.64 34.41 -5.61
N ASP A 289 -0.77 35.20 -6.67
CA ASP A 289 -1.86 35.13 -7.65
C ASP A 289 -1.26 35.16 -9.08
N PRO A 290 -1.42 34.09 -9.89
CA PRO A 290 -2.13 32.85 -9.60
C PRO A 290 -1.43 32.00 -8.52
N MET A 291 -2.23 31.27 -7.74
CA MET A 291 -1.76 30.35 -6.71
C MET A 291 -0.87 29.25 -7.31
N ILE A 292 0.27 28.97 -6.67
CA ILE A 292 1.14 27.85 -7.06
C ILE A 292 0.65 26.59 -6.36
N VAL A 293 0.48 25.49 -7.11
CA VAL A 293 0.07 24.19 -6.58
C VAL A 293 0.97 23.08 -7.10
N ASP A 294 1.34 22.15 -6.23
CA ASP A 294 2.00 20.90 -6.62
C ASP A 294 1.54 19.76 -5.71
N SER A 295 1.55 18.54 -6.24
CA SER A 295 1.16 17.36 -5.47
C SER A 295 1.74 16.08 -6.07
N ARG A 296 1.95 15.08 -5.22
CA ARG A 296 2.38 13.74 -5.61
C ARG A 296 1.63 12.69 -4.79
N VAL A 297 1.12 11.66 -5.47
CA VAL A 297 0.36 10.55 -4.88
C VAL A 297 1.10 9.25 -5.11
N TYR A 298 1.86 8.82 -4.11
CA TYR A 298 2.66 7.60 -4.20
C TYR A 298 1.80 6.38 -3.86
N ALA A 299 1.24 5.77 -4.90
CA ALA A 299 0.27 4.69 -4.78
C ALA A 299 0.80 3.37 -4.19
N ALA A 300 2.11 3.18 -4.18
CA ALA A 300 2.82 2.11 -3.47
C ALA A 300 3.83 2.66 -2.45
N GLY A 301 3.61 3.90 -1.98
CA GLY A 301 4.52 4.67 -1.15
C GLY A 301 4.13 4.78 0.33
N GLY A 302 3.04 4.14 0.75
CA GLY A 302 2.62 4.11 2.16
C GLY A 302 3.52 3.25 3.05
N MET A 303 3.04 2.97 4.27
CA MET A 303 3.75 2.16 5.28
C MET A 303 4.00 0.71 4.86
N GLY A 304 3.20 0.18 3.93
CA GLY A 304 3.33 -1.15 3.37
C GLY A 304 4.32 -1.25 2.19
N SER A 305 5.03 -0.16 1.88
CA SER A 305 5.91 -0.10 0.71
C SER A 305 7.05 -1.13 0.79
N PRO A 306 7.29 -1.93 -0.28
CA PRO A 306 8.45 -2.84 -0.35
C PRO A 306 9.79 -2.13 -0.16
N SER A 307 9.87 -0.83 -0.49
CA SER A 307 11.09 -0.01 -0.35
C SER A 307 11.62 0.05 1.09
N LEU A 308 10.73 -0.07 2.09
CA LEU A 308 11.09 -0.10 3.50
C LEU A 308 11.74 -1.42 3.93
N ALA A 309 11.44 -2.52 3.23
CA ALA A 309 11.93 -3.87 3.55
C ALA A 309 13.25 -4.21 2.83
N THR A 310 13.91 -3.24 2.20
CA THR A 310 15.23 -3.44 1.60
C THR A 310 16.32 -3.51 2.67
N THR A 311 17.38 -4.28 2.43
CA THR A 311 18.53 -4.40 3.37
C THR A 311 19.12 -3.03 3.74
N SER A 312 19.21 -2.14 2.74
CA SER A 312 19.67 -0.76 2.92
C SER A 312 18.76 0.06 3.86
N ALA A 313 17.44 -0.01 3.65
CA ALA A 313 16.47 0.68 4.50
C ALA A 313 16.45 0.11 5.92
N ILE A 314 16.44 -1.23 6.07
CA ILE A 314 16.47 -1.91 7.37
C ILE A 314 17.67 -1.45 8.20
N GLY A 315 18.88 -1.47 7.63
CA GLY A 315 20.08 -1.04 8.34
C GLY A 315 20.05 0.45 8.72
N ARG A 316 19.53 1.33 7.85
CA ARG A 316 19.34 2.75 8.19
C ARG A 316 18.34 2.93 9.33
N LEU A 317 17.22 2.20 9.28
CA LEU A 317 16.18 2.26 10.31
C LEU A 317 16.72 1.81 11.66
N ALA A 318 17.33 0.63 11.74
CA ALA A 318 17.90 0.08 12.98
C ALA A 318 18.87 1.06 13.65
N ARG A 319 19.77 1.69 12.89
CA ARG A 319 20.71 2.71 13.42
C ARG A 319 20.05 4.00 13.90
N SER A 320 18.82 4.28 13.46
CA SER A 320 18.07 5.50 13.82
C SER A 320 17.17 5.35 15.06
N LEU A 321 17.06 4.14 15.61
CA LEU A 321 16.16 3.85 16.74
C LEU A 321 16.80 4.32 18.05
N ALA A 322 15.95 4.74 18.99
CA ALA A 322 16.39 5.14 20.32
C ALA A 322 16.69 3.92 21.20
N LEU A 323 15.93 2.84 21.02
CA LEU A 323 16.20 1.54 21.60
C LEU A 323 17.07 0.69 20.67
N PRO A 324 18.00 -0.11 21.20
CA PRO A 324 18.80 -1.03 20.40
C PRO A 324 17.93 -2.20 19.93
N VAL A 325 17.26 -2.03 18.80
CA VAL A 325 16.51 -3.09 18.12
C VAL A 325 17.38 -3.65 17.01
N ASP A 326 17.55 -4.98 16.98
CA ASP A 326 18.36 -5.63 15.97
C ASP A 326 17.71 -5.55 14.57
N GLU A 327 18.53 -5.62 13.52
CA GLU A 327 18.06 -5.50 12.13
C GLU A 327 17.05 -6.61 11.74
N LEU A 328 17.11 -7.79 12.37
CA LEU A 328 16.17 -8.89 12.10
C LEU A 328 14.78 -8.55 12.64
N ALA A 329 14.71 -8.02 13.86
CA ALA A 329 13.48 -7.57 14.49
C ALA A 329 12.87 -6.38 13.74
N VAL A 330 13.68 -5.44 13.25
CA VAL A 330 13.22 -4.37 12.35
C VAL A 330 12.60 -4.97 11.09
N ALA A 331 13.32 -5.85 10.41
CA ALA A 331 12.88 -6.48 9.18
C ALA A 331 11.57 -7.25 9.35
N ASP A 332 11.48 -8.11 10.37
CA ASP A 332 10.27 -8.87 10.69
C ASP A 332 9.09 -7.95 11.04
N THR A 333 9.32 -6.85 11.77
CA THR A 333 8.27 -5.88 12.12
C THR A 333 7.69 -5.21 10.87
N LEU A 334 8.56 -4.80 9.93
CA LEU A 334 8.13 -4.20 8.67
C LEU A 334 7.35 -5.19 7.81
N GLN A 335 7.80 -6.45 7.69
CA GLN A 335 7.09 -7.46 6.93
C GLN A 335 5.74 -7.83 7.56
N ASN A 336 5.67 -7.95 8.89
CA ASN A 336 4.40 -8.20 9.58
C ASN A 336 3.42 -7.01 9.46
N MET A 337 3.93 -5.78 9.43
CA MET A 337 3.11 -4.59 9.14
C MET A 337 2.58 -4.61 7.70
N ARG A 338 3.39 -5.05 6.72
CA ARG A 338 2.95 -5.23 5.32
C ARG A 338 1.88 -6.31 5.18
N ALA A 339 2.07 -7.44 5.85
CA ALA A 339 1.12 -8.55 5.88
C ALA A 339 -0.21 -8.18 6.54
N ARG A 340 -0.16 -7.36 7.61
CA ARG A 340 -1.34 -6.94 8.38
C ARG A 340 -1.34 -5.42 8.56
N PRO A 341 -1.74 -4.66 7.52
CA PRO A 341 -1.65 -3.20 7.52
C PRO A 341 -2.62 -2.52 8.50
N ALA A 342 -3.66 -3.23 8.95
CA ALA A 342 -4.60 -2.76 9.96
C ALA A 342 -4.14 -3.00 11.41
N GLY A 343 -3.13 -3.85 11.65
CA GLY A 343 -2.70 -4.18 13.01
C GLY A 343 -1.90 -3.04 13.65
N LEU A 344 -2.07 -2.83 14.95
CA LEU A 344 -1.36 -1.79 15.71
C LEU A 344 -0.05 -2.34 16.32
N PRO A 345 1.03 -1.55 16.43
CA PRO A 345 2.21 -1.95 17.19
C PRO A 345 1.82 -2.12 18.67
N PHE A 346 2.16 -3.28 19.24
CA PHE A 346 1.79 -3.61 20.62
C PHE A 346 2.88 -3.23 21.62
N SER A 347 4.15 -3.34 21.22
CA SER A 347 5.31 -3.01 22.05
C SER A 347 5.92 -1.66 21.68
N GLU A 348 6.67 -1.06 22.60
CA GLU A 348 7.46 0.16 22.34
C GLU A 348 8.52 -0.06 21.25
N GLU A 349 9.12 -1.26 21.16
CA GLU A 349 10.07 -1.61 20.10
C GLU A 349 9.41 -1.56 18.72
N GLU A 350 8.28 -2.26 18.55
CA GLU A 350 7.51 -2.23 17.30
C GLU A 350 7.09 -0.80 16.94
N LEU A 351 6.66 -0.02 17.93
CA LEU A 351 6.25 1.37 17.72
C LEU A 351 7.41 2.24 17.24
N GLN A 352 8.61 2.09 17.80
CA GLN A 352 9.78 2.84 17.34
C GLN A 352 10.15 2.49 15.90
N VAL A 353 10.04 1.22 15.51
CA VAL A 353 10.23 0.79 14.12
C VAL A 353 9.19 1.42 13.20
N VAL A 354 7.91 1.38 13.56
CA VAL A 354 6.81 2.01 12.79
C VAL A 354 7.04 3.51 12.64
N HIS A 355 7.39 4.22 13.73
CA HIS A 355 7.66 5.65 13.68
C HIS A 355 8.92 5.98 12.87
N ALA A 356 9.98 5.15 12.93
CA ALA A 356 11.17 5.33 12.12
C ALA A 356 10.91 5.11 10.64
N ALA A 357 10.13 4.09 10.30
CA ALA A 357 9.67 3.84 8.94
C ALA A 357 8.84 5.02 8.41
N ALA A 358 7.94 5.57 9.24
CA ALA A 358 7.17 6.76 8.88
C ALA A 358 8.07 7.97 8.60
N ARG A 359 9.08 8.24 9.44
CA ARG A 359 10.08 9.30 9.18
C ARG A 359 10.80 9.09 7.86
N LEU A 360 11.26 7.86 7.59
CA LEU A 360 11.96 7.52 6.35
C LEU A 360 11.06 7.68 5.12
N ARG A 361 9.78 7.31 5.22
CA ARG A 361 8.80 7.55 4.15
C ARG A 361 8.56 9.03 3.92
N LEU A 362 8.27 9.79 4.97
CA LEU A 362 8.06 11.23 4.87
C LEU A 362 9.28 11.95 4.25
N ALA A 363 10.50 11.55 4.64
CA ALA A 363 11.72 12.09 4.04
C ALA A 363 11.81 11.78 2.54
N ALA A 364 11.49 10.56 2.12
CA ALA A 364 11.47 10.19 0.71
C ALA A 364 10.39 10.92 -0.10
N LEU A 365 9.21 11.18 0.51
CA LEU A 365 8.13 11.93 -0.14
C LEU A 365 8.52 13.40 -0.40
N ALA A 366 9.28 13.97 0.53
CA ALA A 366 9.64 15.37 0.56
C ALA A 366 10.99 15.69 -0.12
N GLU A 367 11.74 14.66 -0.51
CA GLU A 367 13.08 14.79 -1.09
C GLU A 367 13.04 15.72 -2.31
N GLN A 368 13.84 16.79 -2.26
CA GLN A 368 13.95 17.87 -3.26
C GLN A 368 12.65 18.66 -3.55
N ARG A 369 11.60 18.49 -2.74
CA ARG A 369 10.26 19.08 -2.97
C ARG A 369 9.83 20.06 -1.89
N MET A 370 10.47 20.05 -0.73
CA MET A 370 10.15 20.99 0.34
C MET A 370 10.43 22.43 -0.12
N PRO A 371 9.44 23.33 -0.07
CA PRO A 371 9.66 24.73 -0.38
C PRO A 371 10.56 25.37 0.68
N ASP A 372 11.19 26.48 0.32
CA ASP A 372 12.13 27.22 1.19
C ASP A 372 11.50 27.74 2.49
N SER A 373 10.17 27.85 2.50
CA SER A 373 9.39 28.32 3.63
C SER A 373 7.98 27.74 3.58
N VAL A 374 7.51 27.28 4.74
CA VAL A 374 6.18 26.73 4.95
C VAL A 374 5.55 27.43 6.14
N ASP A 375 4.37 28.02 5.97
CA ASP A 375 3.66 28.69 7.06
C ASP A 375 2.89 27.67 7.90
N LEU A 376 2.23 26.71 7.24
CA LEU A 376 1.44 25.65 7.87
C LEU A 376 1.79 24.28 7.28
N LEU A 377 2.10 23.31 8.15
CA LEU A 377 2.33 21.92 7.80
C LEU A 377 1.25 21.05 8.45
N ILE A 378 0.50 20.33 7.63
CA ILE A 378 -0.59 19.44 8.06
C ILE A 378 -0.17 17.98 7.87
N GLY A 379 -0.20 17.21 8.96
CA GLY A 379 0.03 15.76 8.94
C GLY A 379 -1.28 14.97 9.05
N ALA A 380 -1.50 14.03 8.14
CA ALA A 380 -2.64 13.13 8.12
C ALA A 380 -2.19 11.65 8.04
N GLY A 381 -3.15 10.76 8.27
CA GLY A 381 -2.92 9.32 8.21
C GLY A 381 -2.81 8.66 9.59
N ARG A 382 -3.10 7.35 9.63
CA ARG A 382 -3.32 6.62 10.89
C ARG A 382 -2.09 6.60 11.79
N VAL A 383 -0.88 6.55 11.23
CA VAL A 383 0.36 6.54 12.01
C VAL A 383 0.56 7.85 12.79
N LEU A 384 0.17 8.99 12.22
CA LEU A 384 0.26 10.29 12.88
C LEU A 384 -0.89 10.48 13.87
N ALA A 385 -2.12 10.19 13.45
CA ALA A 385 -3.32 10.38 14.27
C ALA A 385 -3.38 9.43 15.49
N ALA A 386 -2.82 8.22 15.38
CA ALA A 386 -2.77 7.23 16.46
C ALA A 386 -1.46 7.29 17.28
N ALA A 387 -0.59 8.28 17.04
CA ALA A 387 0.62 8.43 17.83
C ALA A 387 0.26 8.61 19.32
N PRO A 388 0.93 7.90 20.25
CA PRO A 388 0.55 7.91 21.68
C PRO A 388 0.52 9.30 22.32
N THR A 389 1.34 10.22 21.82
CA THR A 389 1.35 11.61 22.30
C THR A 389 1.51 12.58 21.12
N PRO A 390 1.00 13.82 21.25
CA PRO A 390 1.24 14.88 20.27
C PRO A 390 2.72 15.08 19.96
N MET A 391 3.60 14.94 20.96
CA MET A 391 5.05 15.04 20.81
C MET A 391 5.63 13.94 19.90
N ARG A 392 5.09 12.70 19.98
CA ARG A 392 5.52 11.60 19.09
C ARG A 392 5.09 11.87 17.66
N ALA A 393 3.86 12.33 17.42
CA ALA A 393 3.42 12.75 16.08
C ALA A 393 4.29 13.88 15.53
N MET A 394 4.55 14.90 16.36
CA MET A 394 5.41 16.03 16.03
C MET A 394 6.80 15.58 15.58
N ARG A 395 7.42 14.65 16.33
CA ARG A 395 8.75 14.13 15.99
C ARG A 395 8.76 13.39 14.65
N ILE A 396 7.73 12.62 14.33
CA ILE A 396 7.64 11.91 13.04
C ILE A 396 7.66 12.92 11.89
N VAL A 397 6.83 13.95 11.99
CA VAL A 397 6.70 15.01 10.99
C VAL A 397 8.01 15.81 10.84
N LEU A 398 8.58 16.28 11.96
CA LEU A 398 9.77 17.14 11.92
C LEU A 398 11.01 16.42 11.44
N ASP A 399 11.27 15.20 11.92
CA ASP A 399 12.46 14.46 11.51
C ASP A 399 12.38 14.01 10.04
N GLY A 400 11.16 13.74 9.56
CA GLY A 400 10.88 13.33 8.19
C GLY A 400 10.94 14.50 7.20
N LEU A 401 10.25 15.61 7.47
CA LEU A 401 10.06 16.69 6.50
C LEU A 401 10.99 17.88 6.69
N ARG A 402 11.43 18.15 7.93
CA ARG A 402 12.38 19.22 8.28
C ARG A 402 12.06 20.58 7.62
N PRO A 403 10.84 21.13 7.79
CA PRO A 403 10.43 22.37 7.13
C PRO A 403 11.30 23.54 7.61
N LEU A 404 12.00 24.21 6.70
CA LEU A 404 12.90 25.31 7.05
C LEU A 404 12.13 26.56 7.49
N GLY A 405 12.69 27.30 8.45
CA GLY A 405 12.12 28.54 8.96
C GLY A 405 11.15 28.32 10.11
N VAL A 406 10.15 29.21 10.20
CA VAL A 406 9.11 29.19 11.24
C VAL A 406 7.85 28.60 10.65
N THR A 407 7.39 27.46 11.17
CA THR A 407 6.27 26.70 10.61
C THR A 407 5.31 26.30 11.71
N GLN A 408 4.00 26.51 11.50
CA GLN A 408 2.97 25.91 12.35
C GLN A 408 2.75 24.47 11.91
N VAL A 409 2.62 23.55 12.86
CA VAL A 409 2.38 22.13 12.59
C VAL A 409 1.06 21.73 13.22
N ALA A 410 0.22 21.06 12.44
CA ALA A 410 -1.06 20.54 12.89
C ALA A 410 -1.33 19.14 12.31
N LEU A 411 -2.30 18.43 12.88
CA LEU A 411 -2.75 17.12 12.39
C LEU A 411 -4.20 17.16 11.91
N ASP A 412 -4.49 16.44 10.84
CA ASP A 412 -5.84 15.94 10.56
C ASP A 412 -6.09 14.69 11.43
N GLY A 413 -6.35 14.92 12.72
CA GLY A 413 -6.56 13.85 13.69
C GLY A 413 -7.86 13.07 13.47
N ALA A 414 -8.89 13.74 12.95
CA ALA A 414 -10.22 13.17 12.71
C ALA A 414 -10.38 12.60 11.29
N GLY A 415 -9.40 12.79 10.40
CA GLY A 415 -9.42 12.27 9.04
C GLY A 415 -10.49 12.93 8.17
N VAL A 416 -10.74 14.22 8.36
CA VAL A 416 -11.86 14.93 7.72
C VAL A 416 -11.46 15.70 6.47
N LEU A 417 -10.16 15.94 6.23
CA LEU A 417 -9.73 16.74 5.09
C LEU A 417 -10.05 16.06 3.76
N ALA A 418 -9.69 14.78 3.59
CA ALA A 418 -9.97 14.07 2.34
C ALA A 418 -11.48 13.98 2.02
N PRO A 419 -12.38 13.67 2.98
CA PRO A 419 -13.82 13.76 2.75
C PRO A 419 -14.29 15.16 2.36
N LEU A 420 -13.84 16.23 3.03
CA LEU A 420 -14.23 17.60 2.67
C LEU A 420 -13.84 17.93 1.23
N GLY A 421 -12.66 17.53 0.80
CA GLY A 421 -12.21 17.71 -0.58
C GLY A 421 -12.94 16.85 -1.61
N SER A 422 -13.90 16.01 -1.22
CA SER A 422 -14.81 15.34 -2.16
C SER A 422 -16.02 16.21 -2.55
N LEU A 423 -16.24 17.33 -1.85
CA LEU A 423 -17.31 18.27 -2.15
C LEU A 423 -17.06 19.02 -3.48
N PRO A 424 -18.10 19.63 -4.07
CA PRO A 424 -17.95 20.68 -5.10
C PRO A 424 -16.98 21.79 -4.65
N ASP A 425 -16.28 22.43 -5.59
CA ASP A 425 -15.24 23.42 -5.27
C ASP A 425 -15.77 24.59 -4.41
N ASP A 426 -17.00 25.03 -4.65
CA ASP A 426 -17.68 26.10 -3.90
C ASP A 426 -18.10 25.70 -2.48
N GLU A 427 -18.26 24.41 -2.21
CA GLU A 427 -18.66 23.88 -0.90
C GLU A 427 -17.48 23.53 0.01
N ILE A 428 -16.25 23.37 -0.53
CA ILE A 428 -15.06 23.04 0.29
C ILE A 428 -14.77 24.16 1.30
N ALA A 429 -14.82 25.42 0.85
CA ALA A 429 -14.58 26.59 1.69
C ALA A 429 -15.61 26.69 2.82
N GLU A 430 -16.88 26.40 2.53
CA GLU A 430 -17.93 26.36 3.56
C GLU A 430 -17.64 25.27 4.59
N GLY A 431 -17.32 24.05 4.14
CA GLY A 431 -16.98 22.95 5.03
C GLY A 431 -15.79 23.24 5.96
N ILE A 432 -14.73 23.87 5.42
CA ILE A 432 -13.57 24.33 6.19
C ILE A 432 -13.99 25.41 7.21
N GLY A 433 -14.73 26.42 6.76
CA GLY A 433 -15.18 27.52 7.63
C GLY A 433 -16.08 27.04 8.78
N VAL A 434 -16.99 26.10 8.48
CA VAL A 434 -17.92 25.48 9.43
C VAL A 434 -17.18 24.66 10.50
N LEU A 435 -16.12 23.95 10.10
CA LEU A 435 -15.35 23.07 10.98
C LEU A 435 -14.06 23.69 11.51
N ARG A 436 -13.80 24.97 11.27
CA ARG A 436 -12.51 25.63 11.52
C ARG A 436 -11.89 25.35 12.89
N ASP A 437 -12.71 25.33 13.94
CA ASP A 437 -12.26 25.11 15.32
C ASP A 437 -11.94 23.62 15.63
N ASP A 438 -12.38 22.67 14.80
CA ASP A 438 -12.23 21.21 14.99
C ASP A 438 -11.44 20.53 13.87
N LEU A 439 -11.19 21.24 12.76
CA LEU A 439 -10.59 20.71 11.54
C LEU A 439 -9.19 20.14 11.77
N LEU A 440 -8.37 20.87 12.54
CA LEU A 440 -6.96 20.57 12.74
C LEU A 440 -6.61 20.55 14.24
N VAL A 441 -5.83 19.55 14.64
CA VAL A 441 -5.25 19.45 15.98
C VAL A 441 -3.88 20.13 15.98
N PRO A 442 -3.72 21.31 16.60
CA PRO A 442 -2.44 22.01 16.60
C PRO A 442 -1.39 21.25 17.43
N LEU A 443 -0.22 20.98 16.85
CA LEU A 443 0.92 20.40 17.56
C LEU A 443 1.90 21.47 18.08
N GLY A 444 1.95 22.62 17.42
CA GLY A 444 2.74 23.78 17.85
C GLY A 444 3.47 24.48 16.71
N THR A 445 4.32 25.44 17.04
CA THR A 445 5.17 26.16 16.08
C THR A 445 6.61 25.67 16.19
N THR A 446 7.23 25.39 15.06
CA THR A 446 8.65 25.00 14.98
C THR A 446 9.51 26.03 14.34
N VAL A 447 10.79 25.92 14.66
CA VAL A 447 11.84 26.75 14.14
C VAL A 447 12.99 25.83 13.71
N VAL A 448 13.17 25.66 12.41
CA VAL A 448 14.19 24.78 11.84
C VAL A 448 15.17 25.61 11.02
N THR A 449 16.47 25.39 11.21
CA THR A 449 17.53 26.04 10.44
C THR A 449 18.19 25.05 9.50
N ARG A 450 18.80 25.56 8.40
CA ARG A 450 19.61 24.75 7.48
C ARG A 450 20.89 24.16 8.11
N GLY A 451 21.13 24.41 9.40
CA GLY A 451 22.38 24.09 10.11
C GLY A 451 23.19 25.33 10.44
N GLY A 452 24.26 25.16 11.23
CA GLY A 452 25.14 26.23 11.66
C GLY A 452 26.50 25.70 12.11
N ARG A 453 27.52 26.56 12.16
CA ARG A 453 28.81 26.22 12.77
C ARG A 453 28.69 26.29 14.28
N SER A 454 29.35 25.36 14.97
CA SER A 454 29.38 25.38 16.44
C SER A 454 29.84 26.76 16.95
N GLY A 455 29.10 27.31 17.92
CA GLY A 455 29.36 28.64 18.50
C GLY A 455 28.88 29.84 17.68
N GLN A 456 28.32 29.66 16.48
CA GLN A 456 27.73 30.77 15.70
C GLN A 456 26.21 30.81 15.85
N ALA A 457 25.65 32.03 15.84
CA ALA A 457 24.21 32.22 15.79
C ALA A 457 23.66 31.69 14.46
N ALA A 458 22.86 30.62 14.49
CA ALA A 458 22.28 30.02 13.30
C ALA A 458 21.11 30.84 12.73
N ALA A 459 20.34 31.49 13.61
CA ALA A 459 19.26 32.41 13.28
C ALA A 459 18.78 33.16 14.54
N ALA A 460 18.09 34.28 14.34
CA ALA A 460 17.45 35.06 15.41
C ALA A 460 15.95 35.17 15.15
N TRP A 461 15.14 34.98 16.18
CA TRP A 461 13.68 34.93 16.06
C TRP A 461 13.04 35.81 17.14
N GLY A 462 11.98 36.52 16.78
CA GLY A 462 11.19 37.32 17.71
C GLY A 462 9.85 36.67 18.00
N ALA A 463 9.65 36.17 19.22
CA ALA A 463 8.33 35.73 19.65
C ALA A 463 7.54 36.92 20.21
N ARG A 464 6.49 37.36 19.49
CA ARG A 464 5.51 38.31 20.04
C ARG A 464 4.35 37.51 20.61
N ARG A 465 4.25 37.44 21.94
CA ARG A 465 3.04 36.93 22.59
C ARG A 465 1.93 37.95 22.35
N ALA A 466 1.02 37.66 21.43
CA ALA A 466 -0.21 38.43 21.31
C ALA A 466 -0.91 38.38 22.68
N ARG A 467 -1.05 39.54 23.35
CA ARG A 467 -1.95 39.63 24.51
C ARG A 467 -3.34 39.30 23.98
N PRO A 468 -4.12 38.43 24.63
CA PRO A 468 -5.52 38.24 24.25
C PRO A 468 -6.17 39.62 24.20
N ARG A 469 -6.80 39.98 23.07
CA ARG A 469 -7.62 41.19 23.02
C ARG A 469 -8.64 41.07 24.16
N ALA A 470 -8.56 41.97 25.14
CA ALA A 470 -9.50 42.06 26.23
C ALA A 470 -10.87 42.47 25.63
N GLY A 471 -11.66 41.47 25.22
CA GLY A 471 -12.90 41.71 24.51
C GLY A 471 -13.42 40.50 23.72
N ARG A 472 -13.35 39.30 24.29
CA ARG A 472 -14.18 38.12 24.00
C ARG A 472 -13.66 36.97 24.88
N ARG A 473 -14.37 36.67 25.97
CA ARG A 473 -14.12 35.46 26.75
C ARG A 473 -14.60 34.26 25.94
N SER A 474 -13.76 33.72 25.06
CA SER A 474 -13.92 32.34 24.61
C SER A 474 -13.57 31.44 25.79
N HIS A 475 -14.58 30.79 26.36
CA HIS A 475 -14.35 29.65 27.23
C HIS A 475 -13.82 28.53 26.35
N ALA A 476 -12.49 28.36 26.29
CA ALA A 476 -11.90 27.12 25.84
C ALA A 476 -12.38 26.02 26.81
N PRO A 477 -13.11 24.98 26.36
CA PRO A 477 -13.26 23.80 27.18
C PRO A 477 -11.88 23.21 27.37
N ARG A 478 -11.56 22.78 28.59
CA ARG A 478 -10.44 21.87 28.82
C ARG A 478 -10.60 20.67 27.87
N PRO A 479 -9.52 20.17 27.24
CA PRO A 479 -9.60 18.87 26.59
C PRO A 479 -10.05 17.86 27.63
N ALA A 480 -11.04 17.03 27.30
CA ALA A 480 -11.43 15.90 28.12
C ALA A 480 -10.28 14.88 28.10
N THR A 481 -9.27 15.11 28.93
CA THR A 481 -8.28 14.10 29.29
C THR A 481 -8.92 13.25 30.39
N HIS A 482 -9.39 12.06 30.04
CA HIS A 482 -9.59 10.99 31.01
C HIS A 482 -8.22 10.51 31.49
N ALA A 483 -7.67 11.18 32.50
CA ALA A 483 -6.64 10.64 33.37
C ALA A 483 -7.29 10.41 34.74
N PRO A 484 -7.07 9.27 35.41
CA PRO A 484 -7.63 9.02 36.73
C PRO A 484 -7.05 10.00 37.76
N PRO A 485 -7.78 10.37 38.83
CA PRO A 485 -7.32 11.40 39.76
C PRO A 485 -6.16 10.88 40.61
N ALA A 486 -5.02 11.56 40.56
CA ALA A 486 -3.98 11.45 41.56
C ALA A 486 -4.37 12.26 42.81
N ASP A 487 -4.24 11.61 43.96
CA ASP A 487 -4.67 12.06 45.27
C ASP A 487 -3.92 13.30 45.77
N ARG A 488 -4.57 14.09 46.63
CA ARG A 488 -4.08 15.38 47.15
C ARG A 488 -3.00 15.18 48.21
N GLY A 489 -1.97 16.04 48.19
CA GLY A 489 -0.97 16.16 49.25
C GLY A 489 -0.13 17.44 49.17
N ASP A 490 -0.66 18.50 49.79
CA ASP A 490 -0.04 19.66 50.46
C ASP A 490 1.20 20.45 49.95
N ARG A 491 0.93 21.78 49.87
CA ARG A 491 1.69 22.97 50.36
C ARG A 491 3.23 22.93 50.35
N TRP A 492 3.84 23.97 49.76
CA TRP A 492 4.78 24.86 50.47
C TRP A 492 4.89 26.24 49.76
N LEU A 493 4.86 27.31 50.57
CA LEU A 493 4.86 28.75 50.26
C LEU A 493 6.29 29.31 50.14
N GLY A 494 6.46 30.42 49.41
CA GLY A 494 7.61 31.34 49.58
C GLY A 494 7.78 32.38 48.48
N ARG A 495 7.45 33.65 48.78
CA ARG A 495 7.48 34.84 47.91
C ARG A 495 8.79 35.65 48.02
N ASP A 496 8.93 36.57 47.06
CA ASP A 496 9.57 37.93 47.11
C ASP A 496 11.11 38.02 47.03
N ARG A 497 11.78 39.03 46.45
CA ARG A 497 11.53 40.14 45.49
C ARG A 497 12.89 40.90 45.33
N ALA A 498 13.14 41.49 44.14
CA ALA A 498 14.00 42.69 43.87
C ALA A 498 15.55 42.57 44.06
N ARG A 499 16.48 43.26 43.36
CA ARG A 499 16.53 44.39 42.39
C ARG A 499 17.97 44.46 41.75
N ARG A 500 18.07 44.91 40.48
CA ARG A 500 19.06 45.81 39.77
C ARG A 500 20.57 45.80 40.19
N SER A 501 21.62 45.88 39.34
CA SER A 501 21.88 46.72 38.14
C SER A 501 23.28 46.49 37.49
N ARG A 502 23.39 46.84 36.19
CA ARG A 502 24.53 47.46 35.44
C ARG A 502 25.72 46.61 34.90
N ARG A 503 25.85 46.67 33.55
CA ARG A 503 26.97 46.34 32.61
C ARG A 503 28.05 47.47 32.58
N PRO A 504 29.16 47.47 31.76
CA PRO A 504 29.58 46.59 30.63
C PRO A 504 31.09 46.19 30.55
N ALA A 505 31.45 45.46 29.47
CA ALA A 505 32.78 44.96 29.04
C ALA A 505 33.71 46.03 28.41
N PRO A 506 34.97 45.66 28.06
CA PRO A 506 35.40 45.75 26.65
C PRO A 506 36.35 44.62 26.15
N ALA A 507 36.58 44.61 24.83
CA ALA A 507 37.52 43.80 24.02
C ALA A 507 38.39 44.77 23.16
N PRO A 508 39.14 44.38 22.10
CA PRO A 508 40.27 43.43 21.92
C PRO A 508 41.46 44.03 21.09
N ALA A 509 42.53 43.24 20.83
CA ALA A 509 43.53 43.40 19.75
C ALA A 509 44.47 42.15 19.70
N THR A 510 45.25 41.75 18.67
CA THR A 510 45.16 41.50 17.20
C THR A 510 46.56 41.01 16.73
N ALA A 511 46.61 40.29 15.60
CA ALA A 511 47.76 40.08 14.67
C ALA A 511 48.79 38.97 14.99
N ARG A 512 49.43 38.21 14.06
CA ARG A 512 49.26 37.78 12.65
C ARG A 512 50.53 36.92 12.28
N ARG A 513 50.36 35.67 11.78
CA ARG A 513 51.03 34.91 10.65
C ARG A 513 52.60 34.89 10.44
N PRO A 514 53.22 34.09 9.50
CA PRO A 514 53.06 32.69 8.95
C PRO A 514 54.47 31.99 8.64
N PRO A 515 54.75 31.14 7.57
CA PRO A 515 54.25 29.81 7.08
C PRO A 515 55.35 28.74 6.63
N ARG A 516 54.88 27.61 6.03
CA ARG A 516 55.49 26.64 5.04
C ARG A 516 56.10 25.32 5.62
N GLY A 517 56.01 24.12 5.02
CA GLY A 517 55.44 23.63 3.75
C GLY A 517 55.59 22.08 3.56
N ASP A 518 54.83 21.55 2.59
CA ASP A 518 55.01 20.40 1.65
C ASP A 518 55.48 18.95 1.97
N ARG A 519 54.62 18.00 1.48
CA ARG A 519 54.84 16.81 0.61
C ARG A 519 55.56 15.50 1.06
N ARG A 520 54.74 14.43 1.11
CA ARG A 520 54.73 13.13 0.35
C ARG A 520 55.81 12.01 0.53
N LEU A 521 55.31 10.77 0.37
CA LEU A 521 55.93 9.43 0.03
C LEU A 521 56.59 8.66 1.20
N ALA A 522 56.60 7.31 1.32
CA ALA A 522 55.94 6.15 0.69
C ALA A 522 56.31 4.85 1.49
N ARG A 523 55.49 3.78 1.37
CA ARG A 523 55.81 2.30 1.32
C ARG A 523 56.67 1.63 2.45
N ASP A 524 56.56 0.37 2.88
CA ASP A 524 56.07 -0.93 2.35
C ASP A 524 55.81 -1.95 3.50
N ALA A 525 54.95 -2.96 3.20
CA ALA A 525 54.99 -4.44 3.43
C ALA A 525 55.65 -5.06 4.71
N ALA A 526 55.34 -6.25 5.26
CA ALA A 526 54.55 -7.42 4.87
C ALA A 526 54.27 -8.35 6.10
N ALA A 527 53.24 -9.21 5.97
CA ALA A 527 53.10 -10.65 6.31
C ALA A 527 53.61 -11.29 7.63
N GLY A 528 52.78 -12.18 8.22
CA GLY A 528 53.23 -13.25 9.13
C GLY A 528 52.13 -13.95 9.96
N THR A 529 51.91 -15.23 9.67
CA THR A 529 50.88 -16.18 10.15
C THR A 529 51.06 -16.78 11.58
N ARG A 530 49.92 -17.06 12.28
CA ARG A 530 49.47 -18.17 13.21
C ARG A 530 50.50 -19.13 13.88
N PRO A 531 50.14 -20.02 14.87
CA PRO A 531 49.00 -20.14 15.82
C PRO A 531 49.40 -20.56 17.29
N ARG A 532 48.46 -20.61 18.26
CA ARG A 532 48.28 -21.69 19.29
C ARG A 532 47.26 -21.32 20.40
N ALA A 533 46.41 -22.28 20.76
CA ALA A 533 45.69 -22.40 22.05
C ALA A 533 46.50 -23.34 22.99
N PRO A 534 46.05 -23.80 24.19
CA PRO A 534 44.90 -23.43 25.05
C PRO A 534 45.23 -23.30 26.57
N ALA A 535 44.30 -22.76 27.37
CA ALA A 535 44.02 -22.99 28.82
C ALA A 535 43.16 -21.79 29.30
N GLY A 536 42.06 -21.89 30.04
CA GLY A 536 41.67 -22.84 31.07
C GLY A 536 41.59 -22.09 32.41
N SER A 537 40.44 -21.53 32.77
CA SER A 537 40.10 -21.30 34.18
C SER A 537 38.59 -21.13 34.40
N ARG A 538 38.14 -21.75 35.49
CA ARG A 538 36.78 -21.82 36.01
C ARG A 538 36.44 -20.50 36.73
N SER A 539 35.18 -20.07 36.72
CA SER A 539 34.34 -20.07 37.94
C SER A 539 32.92 -19.52 37.71
N ARG A 540 32.03 -20.11 38.50
CA ARG A 540 30.59 -19.84 38.69
C ARG A 540 30.32 -18.40 39.13
N ALA A 541 29.18 -17.82 38.72
CA ALA A 541 28.12 -17.40 39.67
C ALA A 541 26.90 -16.75 38.98
N ARG A 542 25.75 -17.39 39.23
CA ARG A 542 24.44 -16.83 39.64
C ARG A 542 23.70 -15.82 38.74
N ALA A 543 22.60 -16.36 38.19
CA ALA A 543 21.41 -15.64 37.79
C ALA A 543 20.84 -14.80 38.95
N GLY A 544 20.61 -13.51 38.68
CA GLY A 544 19.80 -12.61 39.50
C GLY A 544 18.47 -12.35 38.80
N ALA A 545 17.42 -13.04 39.26
CA ALA A 545 16.03 -12.75 38.89
C ALA A 545 15.59 -11.45 39.59
N ALA A 546 15.17 -10.46 38.82
CA ALA A 546 14.57 -9.23 39.36
C ALA A 546 13.15 -9.52 39.85
N ARG A 547 12.92 -9.26 41.14
CA ARG A 547 11.63 -9.35 41.84
C ARG A 547 10.72 -8.17 41.47
N ILE A 548 9.48 -8.47 41.11
CA ILE A 548 8.37 -7.52 40.97
C ILE A 548 7.60 -7.52 42.32
N PRO A 549 7.18 -6.36 42.87
CA PRO A 549 6.49 -6.29 44.16
C PRO A 549 5.03 -6.77 44.07
N PRO A 550 4.43 -7.31 45.15
CA PRO A 550 3.07 -7.83 45.14
C PRO A 550 2.03 -6.70 45.31
N LEU A 551 0.91 -6.80 44.58
CA LEU A 551 -0.30 -5.99 44.80
C LEU A 551 -1.27 -6.71 45.76
N PRO A 552 -2.09 -5.97 46.52
CA PRO A 552 -2.78 -6.47 47.70
C PRO A 552 -4.06 -7.26 47.39
N ARG A 553 -4.38 -8.22 48.26
CA ARG A 553 -5.60 -9.03 48.24
C ARG A 553 -6.76 -8.30 48.94
N GLY A 554 -7.92 -8.31 48.27
CA GLY A 554 -9.19 -8.69 48.91
C GLY A 554 -10.23 -7.57 49.14
N SER A 555 -11.30 -7.61 48.35
CA SER A 555 -12.66 -7.42 48.87
C SER A 555 -13.61 -8.40 48.16
N ARG A 556 -14.32 -9.19 48.98
CA ARG A 556 -15.43 -10.05 48.57
C ARG A 556 -16.64 -9.18 48.24
N LEU A 557 -17.47 -9.58 47.28
CA LEU A 557 -18.91 -9.33 47.05
C LEU A 557 -19.15 -9.62 45.55
N GLY A 558 -20.13 -10.36 45.04
CA GLY A 558 -21.24 -11.16 45.53
C GLY A 558 -21.78 -11.94 44.30
N ARG A 559 -22.40 -13.10 44.52
CA ARG A 559 -23.01 -13.91 43.44
C ARG A 559 -24.13 -13.14 42.73
N PRO A 560 -24.22 -13.12 41.38
CA PRO A 560 -25.47 -12.82 40.70
C PRO A 560 -26.29 -14.09 40.48
N ARG A 561 -27.60 -13.95 40.74
CA ARG A 561 -28.65 -14.94 40.57
C ARG A 561 -28.85 -15.29 39.09
N ALA A 562 -29.29 -16.52 38.85
CA ALA A 562 -29.79 -17.01 37.58
C ALA A 562 -30.95 -16.15 37.07
N ALA A 563 -30.89 -15.73 35.81
CA ALA A 563 -32.00 -15.11 35.08
C ALA A 563 -32.21 -15.85 33.75
N VAL A 564 -33.31 -16.60 33.77
CA VAL A 564 -34.12 -17.20 32.71
C VAL A 564 -33.86 -16.68 31.28
N SER A 565 -33.44 -17.60 30.40
CA SER A 565 -33.43 -17.44 28.95
C SER A 565 -34.85 -17.39 28.39
N ARG A 566 -35.30 -16.24 27.87
CA ARG A 566 -36.52 -16.13 27.06
C ARG A 566 -36.17 -16.38 25.59
N ARG A 567 -36.55 -17.56 25.08
CA ARG A 567 -36.55 -17.88 23.64
C ARG A 567 -37.55 -16.98 22.92
N VAL A 568 -37.08 -16.08 22.07
CA VAL A 568 -37.93 -15.38 21.09
C VAL A 568 -37.92 -16.19 19.79
N ARG A 569 -39.09 -16.73 19.46
CA ARG A 569 -39.40 -17.54 18.30
C ARG A 569 -39.55 -16.60 17.09
N ARG A 570 -38.59 -16.60 16.15
CA ARG A 570 -38.72 -15.88 14.87
C ARG A 570 -39.81 -16.53 14.03
N GLN A 571 -40.94 -15.84 13.83
CA GLN A 571 -41.91 -16.17 12.78
C GLN A 571 -41.37 -15.66 11.44
N ARG A 572 -41.33 -16.53 10.43
CA ARG A 572 -41.09 -16.19 9.03
C ARG A 572 -42.43 -15.85 8.39
N GLY A 573 -42.56 -14.62 7.87
CA GLY A 573 -43.62 -14.24 6.93
C GLY A 573 -43.06 -14.18 5.50
N PRO A 574 -43.83 -14.55 4.46
CA PRO A 574 -43.38 -14.60 3.07
C PRO A 574 -43.64 -13.28 2.35
N GLY A 575 -42.73 -12.89 1.44
CA GLY A 575 -43.00 -11.81 0.48
C GLY A 575 -41.81 -10.88 0.24
N ASP A 576 -41.04 -11.18 -0.81
CA ASP A 576 -40.65 -10.24 -1.87
C ASP A 576 -39.40 -10.75 -2.59
N ALA A 577 -39.66 -11.67 -3.53
CA ALA A 577 -38.75 -12.02 -4.60
C ALA A 577 -39.04 -11.10 -5.79
N GLN A 578 -38.29 -10.02 -5.96
CA GLN A 578 -37.80 -9.52 -7.26
C GLN A 578 -37.19 -8.12 -7.15
N ARG A 579 -35.85 -8.06 -7.23
CA ARG A 579 -35.03 -7.07 -7.96
C ARG A 579 -33.58 -7.17 -7.46
N ARG A 580 -32.83 -8.12 -8.03
CA ARG A 580 -31.36 -8.12 -7.99
C ARG A 580 -30.87 -8.00 -9.43
N ARG A 581 -30.42 -6.80 -9.81
CA ARG A 581 -29.52 -6.62 -10.96
C ARG A 581 -28.17 -6.13 -10.44
N GLY A 582 -27.15 -6.93 -10.79
CA GLY A 582 -25.71 -6.74 -10.73
C GLY A 582 -25.12 -5.56 -9.94
N ARG A 583 -24.62 -5.88 -8.75
CA ARG A 583 -23.50 -5.15 -8.13
C ARG A 583 -22.45 -6.21 -7.81
N MET A 584 -21.44 -6.36 -8.67
CA MET A 584 -20.36 -7.33 -8.50
C MET A 584 -19.23 -6.68 -7.70
N THR A 585 -19.52 -6.29 -6.47
CA THR A 585 -18.47 -6.02 -5.49
C THR A 585 -17.88 -7.35 -5.07
N LEU A 586 -16.55 -7.53 -5.24
CA LEU A 586 -15.76 -8.62 -4.67
C LEU A 586 -15.79 -8.52 -3.13
N SER A 587 -16.95 -8.78 -2.55
CA SER A 587 -17.08 -9.14 -1.15
C SER A 587 -16.35 -10.47 -1.00
N ARG A 588 -15.29 -10.48 -0.20
CA ARG A 588 -14.70 -11.70 0.37
C ARG A 588 -15.79 -12.36 1.24
N ARG A 589 -16.73 -13.05 0.59
CA ARG A 589 -17.64 -13.94 1.30
C ARG A 589 -16.82 -15.11 1.82
N PRO A 590 -16.98 -15.53 3.08
CA PRO A 590 -16.55 -16.85 3.48
C PRO A 590 -17.22 -17.85 2.54
N MET A 591 -16.42 -18.68 1.87
CA MET A 591 -16.91 -19.70 0.96
C MET A 591 -17.93 -20.56 1.70
N GLU A 592 -19.16 -20.67 1.21
CA GLU A 592 -20.09 -21.67 1.70
C GLU A 592 -19.46 -23.06 1.43
N ASN A 593 -19.54 -23.96 2.41
CA ASN A 593 -18.94 -25.28 2.34
C ASN A 593 -19.39 -26.01 1.06
N GLY A 594 -18.51 -26.10 0.04
CA GLY A 594 -18.72 -26.92 -1.15
C GLY A 594 -18.50 -26.25 -2.51
N GLU A 595 -18.40 -24.91 -2.61
CA GLU A 595 -18.04 -24.28 -3.90
C GLU A 595 -16.54 -24.46 -4.20
N PRO A 596 -16.15 -24.83 -5.44
CA PRO A 596 -14.74 -24.99 -5.80
C PRO A 596 -14.02 -23.63 -5.80
N ALA A 597 -12.80 -23.61 -5.26
CA ALA A 597 -11.99 -22.39 -5.25
C ALA A 597 -11.58 -22.02 -6.68
N VAL A 598 -11.69 -20.75 -7.06
CA VAL A 598 -11.29 -20.30 -8.40
C VAL A 598 -9.84 -19.82 -8.37
N HIS A 599 -8.98 -20.51 -9.11
CA HIS A 599 -7.61 -20.07 -9.39
C HIS A 599 -7.54 -19.40 -10.76
N ARG A 600 -6.74 -18.33 -10.87
CA ARG A 600 -6.46 -17.66 -12.15
C ARG A 600 -5.01 -17.91 -12.51
N VAL A 601 -4.78 -18.74 -13.52
CA VAL A 601 -3.45 -18.93 -14.11
C VAL A 601 -3.16 -17.72 -14.98
N PRO A 602 -2.21 -16.85 -14.62
CA PRO A 602 -1.86 -15.69 -15.43
C PRO A 602 -1.27 -16.16 -16.76
N LEU A 603 -1.77 -15.60 -17.86
CA LEU A 603 -1.17 -15.81 -19.17
C LEU A 603 -0.22 -14.64 -19.44
N PRO A 604 1.10 -14.90 -19.60
CA PRO A 604 2.00 -13.90 -20.13
C PRO A 604 1.41 -13.34 -21.42
N ARG A 605 1.49 -12.02 -21.63
CA ARG A 605 0.89 -11.44 -22.84
C ARG A 605 1.41 -12.20 -24.05
N GLY A 606 0.47 -12.49 -24.98
CA GLY A 606 0.70 -13.18 -26.25
C GLY A 606 1.10 -14.64 -26.13
N ALA A 607 0.89 -15.21 -24.94
CA ALA A 607 0.63 -16.63 -24.83
C ALA A 607 -0.64 -16.98 -25.62
N VAL A 608 -0.60 -18.11 -26.31
CA VAL A 608 -1.72 -18.69 -27.05
C VAL A 608 -2.27 -19.83 -26.20
N PRO A 609 -3.52 -19.75 -25.72
CA PRO A 609 -4.12 -20.82 -24.93
C PRO A 609 -4.39 -22.06 -25.79
N HIS A 610 -4.14 -23.24 -25.23
CA HIS A 610 -4.41 -24.54 -25.85
C HIS A 610 -5.65 -25.24 -25.30
N VAL A 611 -6.30 -24.63 -24.30
CA VAL A 611 -7.51 -25.15 -23.64
C VAL A 611 -8.70 -24.22 -23.90
N ARG A 612 -9.90 -24.73 -23.66
CA ARG A 612 -11.17 -23.99 -23.80
C ARG A 612 -11.99 -24.09 -22.52
N THR A 613 -12.99 -23.23 -22.38
CA THR A 613 -13.98 -23.35 -21.29
C THR A 613 -14.58 -24.77 -21.27
N GLY A 614 -14.66 -25.36 -20.08
CA GLY A 614 -15.10 -26.73 -19.84
C GLY A 614 -14.00 -27.80 -19.89
N SER A 615 -12.78 -27.47 -20.35
CA SER A 615 -11.65 -28.41 -20.35
C SER A 615 -11.31 -28.85 -18.92
N GLN A 616 -11.10 -30.16 -18.72
CA GLN A 616 -10.44 -30.67 -17.52
C GLN A 616 -8.93 -30.48 -17.65
N VAL A 617 -8.28 -30.04 -16.57
CA VAL A 617 -6.83 -29.79 -16.56
C VAL A 617 -6.13 -30.54 -15.43
N ARG A 618 -4.89 -30.95 -15.72
CA ARG A 618 -3.98 -31.57 -14.75
C ARG A 618 -2.87 -30.60 -14.32
N PRO A 619 -2.26 -30.77 -13.13
CA PRO A 619 -1.22 -29.87 -12.66
C PRO A 619 0.01 -29.75 -13.57
N ASP A 620 0.39 -30.84 -14.24
CA ASP A 620 1.53 -30.94 -15.16
C ASP A 620 1.21 -30.50 -16.60
N GLN A 621 -0.04 -30.14 -16.90
CA GLN A 621 -0.48 -29.82 -18.25
C GLN A 621 -0.04 -28.42 -18.69
N VAL A 622 0.49 -28.35 -19.92
CA VAL A 622 0.70 -27.08 -20.64
C VAL A 622 -0.65 -26.53 -21.07
N LEU A 623 -1.01 -25.36 -20.55
CA LEU A 623 -2.29 -24.71 -20.83
C LEU A 623 -2.18 -23.66 -21.94
N ALA A 624 -0.99 -23.12 -22.18
CA ALA A 624 -0.71 -22.14 -23.23
C ALA A 624 0.77 -22.20 -23.64
N SER A 625 1.13 -21.58 -24.77
CA SER A 625 2.52 -21.39 -25.20
C SER A 625 2.79 -19.94 -25.59
N ARG A 626 4.02 -19.45 -25.39
CA ARG A 626 4.44 -18.09 -25.76
C ARG A 626 5.75 -18.15 -26.54
N ARG A 627 5.84 -17.41 -27.65
CA ARG A 627 7.11 -17.16 -28.34
C ARG A 627 7.85 -15.97 -27.74
N GLU A 628 9.14 -16.14 -27.52
CA GLU A 628 10.02 -15.06 -27.06
C GLU A 628 10.34 -14.08 -28.20
N VAL A 629 10.70 -12.86 -27.81
CA VAL A 629 11.07 -11.78 -28.73
C VAL A 629 12.54 -11.97 -29.11
N GLY A 630 12.83 -12.05 -30.41
CA GLY A 630 14.17 -12.23 -30.98
C GLY A 630 14.73 -10.96 -31.61
N GLU A 631 15.72 -11.11 -32.48
CA GLU A 631 16.45 -9.99 -33.09
C GLU A 631 15.56 -9.09 -33.98
N PRO A 632 15.83 -7.77 -34.01
CA PRO A 632 15.16 -6.87 -34.92
C PRO A 632 15.71 -7.07 -36.33
N LEU A 633 14.83 -6.99 -37.33
CA LEU A 633 15.17 -7.13 -38.74
C LEU A 633 14.60 -5.97 -39.53
N ARG A 634 15.47 -5.27 -40.27
CA ARG A 634 15.07 -4.18 -41.16
C ARG A 634 15.09 -4.67 -42.60
N ILE A 635 13.96 -4.60 -43.29
CA ILE A 635 13.82 -5.03 -44.68
C ILE A 635 13.38 -3.86 -45.57
N SER A 636 13.92 -3.78 -46.79
CA SER A 636 13.48 -2.77 -47.77
C SER A 636 12.16 -3.20 -48.39
N LEU A 637 11.16 -2.31 -48.36
CA LEU A 637 9.89 -2.52 -49.07
C LEU A 637 9.91 -1.90 -50.47
N THR A 638 10.66 -0.83 -50.66
CA THR A 638 10.74 -0.07 -51.91
C THR A 638 11.35 -0.86 -53.06
N ARG A 639 12.48 -1.54 -52.82
CA ARG A 639 13.20 -2.26 -53.87
C ARG A 639 12.39 -3.42 -54.45
N PRO A 640 11.75 -4.29 -53.66
CA PRO A 640 10.90 -5.35 -54.21
C PRO A 640 9.63 -4.82 -54.90
N LEU A 641 8.99 -3.78 -54.35
CA LEU A 641 7.76 -3.21 -54.90
C LEU A 641 8.00 -2.27 -56.11
N ALA A 642 9.24 -1.86 -56.37
CA ALA A 642 9.59 -0.85 -57.36
C ALA A 642 8.76 0.44 -57.21
N ARG A 643 8.76 0.98 -55.98
CA ARG A 643 8.02 2.20 -55.58
C ARG A 643 8.91 3.12 -54.75
N ARG A 644 8.56 4.41 -54.70
CA ARG A 644 9.23 5.39 -53.84
C ARG A 644 8.79 5.20 -52.38
N PRO A 645 9.62 5.56 -51.39
CA PRO A 645 9.21 5.50 -49.98
C PRO A 645 7.85 6.14 -49.68
N SER A 646 7.56 7.32 -50.23
CA SER A 646 6.27 8.00 -50.00
C SER A 646 5.04 7.25 -50.55
N GLU A 647 5.24 6.28 -51.46
CA GLU A 647 4.15 5.54 -52.12
C GLU A 647 3.88 4.18 -51.45
N VAL A 648 4.79 3.70 -50.60
CA VAL A 648 4.69 2.35 -50.03
C VAL A 648 3.75 2.28 -48.84
N GLY A 649 3.55 3.39 -48.10
CA GLY A 649 2.66 3.42 -46.94
C GLY A 649 1.24 2.94 -47.28
N GLU A 650 0.71 3.36 -48.43
CA GLU A 650 -0.62 2.96 -48.93
C GLU A 650 -0.68 1.49 -49.41
N LEU A 651 0.47 0.85 -49.60
CA LEU A 651 0.60 -0.53 -50.08
C LEU A 651 0.79 -1.54 -48.94
N LEU A 652 0.92 -1.06 -47.71
CA LEU A 652 1.02 -1.92 -46.53
C LEU A 652 -0.29 -2.69 -46.32
N LEU A 653 -0.18 -4.00 -46.15
CA LEU A 653 -1.30 -4.89 -45.82
C LEU A 653 -1.43 -5.15 -44.32
N VAL A 654 -0.48 -4.65 -43.54
CA VAL A 654 -0.35 -4.87 -42.10
C VAL A 654 -0.14 -3.55 -41.38
N THR A 655 -0.64 -3.47 -40.16
CA THR A 655 -0.48 -2.29 -39.30
C THR A 655 0.59 -2.54 -38.22
N PRO A 656 1.17 -1.48 -37.64
CA PRO A 656 2.00 -1.57 -36.44
C PRO A 656 1.43 -2.51 -35.37
N GLY A 657 2.28 -3.39 -34.84
CA GLY A 657 1.93 -4.42 -33.86
C GLY A 657 1.37 -5.72 -34.44
N ALA A 658 1.15 -5.82 -35.75
CA ALA A 658 0.68 -7.04 -36.39
C ALA A 658 1.68 -8.19 -36.22
N ARG A 659 1.18 -9.35 -35.81
CA ARG A 659 1.95 -10.61 -35.85
C ARG A 659 1.88 -11.19 -37.25
N LEU A 660 3.03 -11.62 -37.74
CA LEU A 660 3.21 -12.19 -39.05
C LEU A 660 3.56 -13.66 -38.91
N ASP A 661 2.88 -14.50 -39.68
CA ASP A 661 3.33 -15.88 -39.94
C ASP A 661 4.39 -15.91 -41.05
N PRO A 662 5.20 -16.98 -41.12
CA PRO A 662 6.13 -17.19 -42.22
C PRO A 662 5.41 -17.05 -43.57
N ASP A 663 6.04 -16.35 -44.52
CA ASP A 663 5.55 -16.09 -45.87
C ASP A 663 4.25 -15.26 -45.97
N GLN A 664 3.74 -14.70 -44.87
CA GLN A 664 2.61 -13.78 -44.89
C GLN A 664 2.99 -12.46 -45.60
N PRO A 665 2.18 -11.93 -46.54
CA PRO A 665 2.47 -10.68 -47.22
C PRO A 665 2.34 -9.47 -46.29
N ILE A 666 3.37 -8.63 -46.29
CA ILE A 666 3.49 -7.38 -45.52
C ILE A 666 2.98 -6.19 -46.35
N ALA A 667 3.33 -6.16 -47.63
CA ALA A 667 2.94 -5.11 -48.56
C ALA A 667 2.72 -5.70 -49.95
N ARG A 668 1.78 -5.13 -50.72
CA ARG A 668 1.44 -5.59 -52.07
C ARG A 668 1.25 -4.41 -53.02
N GLY A 669 2.03 -4.42 -54.11
CA GLY A 669 1.89 -3.46 -55.20
C GLY A 669 0.72 -3.79 -56.13
N PRO A 670 0.19 -2.81 -56.87
CA PRO A 670 -0.91 -3.02 -57.83
C PRO A 670 -0.51 -3.91 -59.02
N ASP A 671 0.79 -4.09 -59.26
CA ASP A 671 1.37 -5.00 -60.25
C ASP A 671 1.51 -6.45 -59.71
N GLY A 672 1.00 -6.73 -58.50
CA GLY A 672 1.01 -8.05 -57.88
C GLY A 672 2.31 -8.42 -57.15
N ARG A 673 3.31 -7.52 -57.12
CA ARG A 673 4.55 -7.75 -56.36
C ARG A 673 4.28 -7.69 -54.86
N GLU A 674 4.90 -8.57 -54.10
CA GLU A 674 4.74 -8.65 -52.65
C GLU A 674 6.07 -8.69 -51.93
N VAL A 675 6.08 -8.11 -50.74
CA VAL A 675 7.11 -8.37 -49.72
C VAL A 675 6.50 -9.21 -48.63
N ARG A 676 7.15 -10.32 -48.26
CA ARG A 676 6.63 -11.31 -47.32
C ARG A 676 7.48 -11.41 -46.07
N SER A 677 6.88 -11.89 -44.99
CA SER A 677 7.55 -12.10 -43.72
C SER A 677 8.57 -13.24 -43.81
N PRO A 678 9.81 -13.07 -43.34
CA PRO A 678 10.85 -14.10 -43.38
C PRO A 678 10.68 -15.20 -42.31
N GLY A 679 9.70 -15.06 -41.42
CA GLY A 679 9.40 -16.02 -40.35
C GLY A 679 8.26 -15.53 -39.47
N HIS A 680 8.11 -16.12 -38.29
CA HIS A 680 7.22 -15.53 -37.28
C HIS A 680 7.82 -14.21 -36.81
N ALA A 681 7.08 -13.11 -36.95
CA ALA A 681 7.58 -11.78 -36.63
C ALA A 681 6.49 -10.86 -36.09
N ILE A 682 6.87 -9.72 -35.54
CA ILE A 682 6.00 -8.59 -35.25
C ILE A 682 6.41 -7.43 -36.16
N PHE A 683 5.48 -6.90 -36.94
CA PHE A 683 5.67 -5.66 -37.68
C PHE A 683 5.60 -4.48 -36.73
N LEU A 684 6.66 -3.68 -36.62
CA LEU A 684 6.67 -2.50 -35.75
C LEU A 684 6.26 -1.26 -36.53
N THR A 685 7.08 -0.83 -37.49
CA THR A 685 6.85 0.42 -38.20
C THR A 685 7.44 0.39 -39.60
N TYR A 686 7.04 1.38 -40.40
CA TYR A 686 7.55 1.69 -41.72
C TYR A 686 8.12 3.10 -41.72
N SER A 687 9.32 3.27 -42.29
CA SER A 687 9.92 4.59 -42.46
C SER A 687 9.62 5.14 -43.85
N GLU A 688 8.93 6.28 -43.90
CA GLU A 688 8.70 7.03 -45.14
C GLU A 688 9.97 7.71 -45.67
N SER A 689 11.01 7.86 -44.84
CA SER A 689 12.26 8.51 -45.24
C SER A 689 13.15 7.58 -46.07
N ASP A 690 13.26 6.31 -45.68
CA ASP A 690 14.14 5.32 -46.34
C ASP A 690 13.40 4.16 -47.03
N GLY A 691 12.10 4.02 -46.80
CA GLY A 691 11.28 2.98 -47.40
C GLY A 691 11.48 1.57 -46.82
N SER A 692 11.99 1.48 -45.58
CA SER A 692 12.22 0.23 -44.88
C SER A 692 11.15 -0.08 -43.83
N ALA A 693 10.85 -1.37 -43.67
CA ALA A 693 10.03 -1.90 -42.59
C ALA A 693 10.91 -2.48 -41.48
N LEU A 694 10.51 -2.24 -40.24
CA LEU A 694 11.13 -2.78 -39.04
C LEU A 694 10.29 -3.91 -38.47
N LEU A 695 10.88 -5.10 -38.39
CA LEU A 695 10.29 -6.30 -37.85
C LEU A 695 11.05 -6.74 -36.58
N VAL A 696 10.39 -7.49 -35.70
CA VAL A 696 11.05 -8.22 -34.61
C VAL A 696 10.72 -9.70 -34.74
N LEU A 697 11.73 -10.55 -34.94
CA LEU A 697 11.54 -11.99 -35.10
C LEU A 697 11.05 -12.63 -33.80
N LEU A 698 10.29 -13.72 -33.89
CA LEU A 698 9.81 -14.47 -32.74
C LEU A 698 10.50 -15.84 -32.67
N GLY A 699 10.98 -16.19 -31.48
CA GLY A 699 11.69 -17.44 -31.21
C GLY A 699 10.78 -18.67 -31.09
N ALA A 700 11.33 -19.72 -30.47
CA ALA A 700 10.61 -20.95 -30.17
C ALA A 700 9.51 -20.74 -29.11
N GLU A 701 8.55 -21.66 -29.06
CA GLU A 701 7.46 -21.64 -28.08
C GLU A 701 7.91 -22.14 -26.71
N ALA A 702 7.69 -21.31 -25.68
CA ALA A 702 7.85 -21.64 -24.29
C ALA A 702 6.49 -22.03 -23.65
N PRO A 703 6.40 -23.12 -22.88
CA PRO A 703 5.15 -23.58 -22.29
C PRO A 703 4.73 -22.77 -21.05
N VAL A 704 3.41 -22.66 -20.84
CA VAL A 704 2.77 -22.16 -19.62
C VAL A 704 2.04 -23.32 -18.94
N ILE A 705 2.55 -23.75 -17.79
CA ILE A 705 2.02 -24.89 -17.03
C ILE A 705 0.95 -24.40 -16.04
N GLY A 706 -0.14 -25.16 -15.88
CA GLY A 706 -1.27 -24.76 -15.04
C GLY A 706 -1.05 -24.91 -13.54
N HIS A 707 -0.27 -25.91 -13.10
CA HIS A 707 -0.02 -26.27 -11.69
C HIS A 707 -1.26 -26.59 -10.85
N VAL A 708 -2.46 -26.64 -11.42
CA VAL A 708 -3.71 -27.00 -10.73
C VAL A 708 -4.45 -28.12 -11.45
N HIS A 709 -5.17 -28.92 -10.67
CA HIS A 709 -6.19 -29.84 -11.15
C HIS A 709 -7.56 -29.17 -11.08
N GLY A 710 -8.39 -29.32 -12.11
CA GLY A 710 -9.75 -28.76 -12.08
C GLY A 710 -10.38 -28.56 -13.45
N THR A 711 -11.44 -27.73 -13.48
CA THR A 711 -12.19 -27.42 -14.70
C THR A 711 -11.99 -25.96 -15.12
N VAL A 712 -11.67 -25.72 -16.39
CA VAL A 712 -11.55 -24.37 -16.95
C VAL A 712 -12.92 -23.70 -16.99
N LEU A 713 -13.07 -22.60 -16.25
CA LEU A 713 -14.29 -21.78 -16.23
C LEU A 713 -14.29 -20.74 -17.35
N GLN A 714 -13.13 -20.15 -17.62
CA GLN A 714 -13.01 -19.03 -18.56
C GLN A 714 -11.59 -18.95 -19.09
N VAL A 715 -11.48 -18.72 -20.40
CA VAL A 715 -10.21 -18.39 -21.07
C VAL A 715 -10.30 -16.95 -21.54
N THR A 716 -9.33 -16.14 -21.15
CA THR A 716 -9.18 -14.76 -21.63
C THR A 716 -7.79 -14.58 -22.24
N ARG A 717 -7.51 -13.40 -22.80
CA ARG A 717 -6.17 -13.05 -23.28
C ARG A 717 -5.13 -12.92 -22.15
N GLY A 718 -5.56 -12.65 -20.92
CA GLY A 718 -4.67 -12.36 -19.79
C GLY A 718 -4.61 -13.46 -18.72
N PHE A 719 -5.58 -14.37 -18.68
CA PHE A 719 -5.62 -15.46 -17.71
C PHE A 719 -6.54 -16.60 -18.14
N ILE A 720 -6.31 -17.77 -17.54
CA ILE A 720 -7.22 -18.92 -17.54
C ILE A 720 -7.76 -19.12 -16.12
N SER A 721 -9.07 -19.02 -15.95
CA SER A 721 -9.73 -19.33 -14.67
C SER A 721 -10.03 -20.81 -14.58
N VAL A 722 -9.60 -21.46 -13.50
CA VAL A 722 -9.82 -22.87 -13.22
C VAL A 722 -10.57 -23.01 -11.89
N ALA A 723 -11.68 -23.73 -11.89
CA ALA A 723 -12.33 -24.21 -10.69
C ALA A 723 -11.54 -25.39 -10.13
N VAL A 724 -10.88 -25.17 -8.99
CA VAL A 724 -10.05 -26.15 -8.30
C VAL A 724 -10.90 -26.80 -7.21
N PRO A 725 -11.20 -28.11 -7.31
CA PRO A 725 -11.91 -28.82 -6.25
C PRO A 725 -10.99 -28.98 -5.03
N GLY A 726 -11.41 -28.44 -3.89
CA GLY A 726 -10.68 -28.57 -2.63
C GLY A 726 -10.61 -27.27 -1.84
N ALA A 727 -9.63 -27.20 -0.94
CA ALA A 727 -9.44 -26.06 -0.05
C ALA A 727 -8.37 -25.10 -0.58
N ARG A 728 -8.59 -23.80 -0.34
CA ARG A 728 -7.66 -22.71 -0.63
C ARG A 728 -7.24 -22.02 0.66
N LEU A 729 -5.94 -21.87 0.85
CA LEU A 729 -5.33 -21.13 1.95
C LEU A 729 -4.54 -19.94 1.37
N GLU A 730 -4.76 -18.76 1.94
CA GLU A 730 -3.99 -17.55 1.65
C GLU A 730 -2.89 -17.38 2.71
N GLY A 731 -1.65 -17.28 2.25
CA GLY A 731 -0.49 -16.99 3.07
C GLY A 731 -0.22 -15.48 3.19
N VAL A 732 0.61 -15.14 4.16
CA VAL A 732 1.03 -13.76 4.47
C VAL A 732 2.37 -13.38 3.83
N GLY A 733 3.06 -14.36 3.25
CA GLY A 733 4.36 -14.19 2.60
C GLY A 733 4.81 -15.49 1.95
N GLY A 734 5.86 -15.42 1.13
CA GLY A 734 6.39 -16.57 0.40
C GLY A 734 7.41 -16.15 -0.64
N THR A 735 7.95 -17.14 -1.35
CA THR A 735 8.81 -16.94 -2.52
C THR A 735 8.84 -18.20 -3.37
N GLY A 736 9.12 -18.06 -4.66
CA GLY A 736 9.41 -19.18 -5.55
C GLY A 736 8.28 -19.50 -6.52
N ASP A 737 8.59 -20.38 -7.47
CA ASP A 737 7.76 -20.65 -8.64
C ASP A 737 6.53 -21.50 -8.26
N ALA A 738 5.50 -21.52 -9.11
CA ALA A 738 4.39 -22.45 -8.91
C ALA A 738 4.87 -23.91 -8.95
N VAL A 739 4.42 -24.72 -8.00
CA VAL A 739 4.75 -26.15 -7.87
C VAL A 739 3.52 -26.95 -7.46
N HIS A 740 3.58 -28.26 -7.68
CA HIS A 740 2.57 -29.19 -7.18
C HIS A 740 3.24 -30.47 -6.70
N GLY A 741 2.61 -31.15 -5.76
CA GLY A 741 3.15 -32.36 -5.15
C GLY A 741 2.26 -32.90 -4.03
N GLU A 742 2.60 -34.08 -3.53
CA GLU A 742 1.89 -34.68 -2.39
C GLU A 742 2.22 -33.91 -1.10
N LEU A 743 1.20 -33.62 -0.28
CA LEU A 743 1.36 -32.97 1.01
C LEU A 743 1.94 -33.94 2.04
N ALA A 744 3.04 -33.58 2.69
CA ALA A 744 3.63 -34.38 3.75
C ALA A 744 3.95 -33.53 4.99
N VAL A 745 3.72 -34.08 6.17
CA VAL A 745 4.04 -33.41 7.44
C VAL A 745 5.45 -33.80 7.86
N ALA A 746 6.32 -32.80 8.04
CA ALA A 746 7.74 -33.00 8.33
C ALA A 746 8.12 -32.72 9.80
N VAL A 747 7.14 -32.37 10.64
CA VAL A 747 7.30 -32.06 12.07
C VAL A 747 6.20 -32.70 12.92
N HIS A 748 6.44 -32.87 14.22
CA HIS A 748 5.49 -33.52 15.12
C HIS A 748 4.44 -32.57 15.69
N THR A 749 4.83 -31.34 16.01
CA THR A 749 3.96 -30.31 16.59
C THR A 749 3.95 -29.03 15.74
N HIS A 750 2.90 -28.23 15.89
CA HIS A 750 2.68 -27.03 15.08
C HIS A 750 3.71 -25.91 15.33
N ASP A 751 4.39 -25.94 16.48
CA ASP A 751 5.39 -24.98 16.92
C ASP A 751 6.85 -25.45 16.72
N GLU A 752 7.05 -26.70 16.29
CA GLU A 752 8.37 -27.26 16.01
C GLU A 752 9.02 -26.57 14.79
N GLU A 753 10.34 -26.38 14.85
CA GLU A 753 11.13 -25.89 13.72
C GLU A 753 11.46 -27.06 12.76
N LEU A 754 11.22 -26.87 11.47
CA LEU A 754 11.69 -27.77 10.43
C LEU A 754 13.21 -27.68 10.34
N ARG A 755 13.89 -28.77 10.66
CA ARG A 755 15.35 -28.87 10.62
C ARG A 755 15.81 -29.62 9.37
N ALA A 756 16.99 -29.27 8.87
CA ALA A 756 17.64 -29.95 7.76
C ALA A 756 17.70 -31.48 7.93
N GLY A 757 17.93 -31.98 9.16
CA GLY A 757 17.97 -33.41 9.45
C GLY A 757 16.65 -34.17 9.28
N ALA A 758 15.51 -33.47 9.26
CA ALA A 758 14.19 -34.07 9.01
C ALA A 758 13.90 -34.26 7.51
N ILE A 759 14.83 -33.87 6.64
CA ILE A 759 14.66 -33.92 5.19
C ILE A 759 15.63 -34.94 4.58
N ASP A 760 15.04 -35.94 3.94
CA ASP A 760 15.72 -36.98 3.18
C ASP A 760 15.12 -37.13 1.77
N VAL A 761 15.60 -38.13 1.02
CA VAL A 761 15.21 -38.40 -0.37
C VAL A 761 13.74 -38.81 -0.51
N SER A 762 13.10 -39.32 0.56
CA SER A 762 11.67 -39.70 0.53
C SER A 762 10.72 -38.49 0.41
N ALA A 763 11.24 -37.28 0.66
CA ALA A 763 10.53 -36.02 0.50
C ALA A 763 10.56 -35.46 -0.94
N ALA A 764 11.26 -36.12 -1.87
CA ALA A 764 11.35 -35.68 -3.26
C ALA A 764 9.95 -35.60 -3.91
N GLY A 765 9.68 -34.49 -4.60
CA GLY A 765 8.40 -34.20 -5.24
C GLY A 765 7.25 -33.82 -4.28
N LYS A 766 7.49 -33.77 -2.96
CA LYS A 766 6.46 -33.47 -1.95
C LYS A 766 6.43 -31.99 -1.55
N ILE A 767 5.31 -31.55 -1.01
CA ILE A 767 5.16 -30.26 -0.33
C ILE A 767 5.18 -30.51 1.18
N LEU A 768 6.18 -30.00 1.88
CA LEU A 768 6.39 -30.25 3.31
C LEU A 768 5.70 -29.22 4.20
N ILE A 769 5.02 -29.67 5.24
CA ILE A 769 4.51 -28.84 6.34
C ILE A 769 5.55 -28.82 7.46
N GLY A 770 6.13 -27.64 7.73
CA GLY A 770 7.30 -27.48 8.61
C GLY A 770 7.05 -26.84 9.98
N GLY A 771 5.80 -26.66 10.41
CA GLY A 771 5.50 -26.11 11.74
C GLY A 771 5.80 -24.62 11.83
N SER A 772 6.73 -24.21 12.71
CA SER A 772 6.97 -22.79 13.00
C SER A 772 7.92 -22.07 12.06
N ARG A 773 9.06 -22.66 11.69
CA ARG A 773 10.08 -22.00 10.87
C ARG A 773 11.05 -22.98 10.23
N ALA A 774 11.86 -22.47 9.31
CA ALA A 774 13.03 -23.15 8.75
C ALA A 774 14.20 -22.16 8.58
N SER A 775 15.43 -22.67 8.58
CA SER A 775 16.63 -21.91 8.20
C SER A 775 16.87 -21.92 6.69
N ALA A 776 17.66 -20.98 6.17
CA ALA A 776 18.11 -20.95 4.77
C ALA A 776 18.85 -22.23 4.39
N GLU A 777 19.61 -22.81 5.33
CA GLU A 777 20.24 -24.13 5.18
C GLU A 777 19.19 -25.22 4.96
N THR A 778 18.15 -25.25 5.77
CA THR A 778 17.06 -26.23 5.67
C THR A 778 16.31 -26.10 4.34
N LEU A 779 15.98 -24.87 3.92
CA LEU A 779 15.35 -24.61 2.61
C LEU A 779 16.26 -25.05 1.45
N THR A 780 17.56 -24.77 1.57
CA THR A 780 18.55 -25.17 0.55
C THR A 780 18.67 -26.70 0.47
N ARG A 781 18.68 -27.40 1.60
CA ARG A 781 18.68 -28.87 1.65
C ARG A 781 17.40 -29.45 1.07
N ALA A 782 16.24 -28.89 1.41
CA ALA A 782 14.95 -29.31 0.86
C ALA A 782 14.96 -29.32 -0.66
N ARG A 783 15.34 -28.19 -1.25
CA ARG A 783 15.47 -28.08 -2.70
C ARG A 783 16.48 -29.08 -3.27
N ALA A 784 17.64 -29.25 -2.63
CA ALA A 784 18.67 -30.20 -3.07
C ALA A 784 18.21 -31.67 -3.00
N MET A 785 17.30 -32.01 -2.07
CA MET A 785 16.68 -33.33 -1.97
C MET A 785 15.47 -33.49 -2.92
N GLY A 786 15.18 -32.50 -3.77
CA GLY A 786 14.09 -32.54 -4.74
C GLY A 786 12.70 -32.29 -4.15
N VAL A 787 12.59 -31.75 -2.93
CA VAL A 787 11.31 -31.30 -2.35
C VAL A 787 10.68 -30.27 -3.28
N ALA A 788 9.37 -30.38 -3.55
CA ALA A 788 8.67 -29.44 -4.43
C ALA A 788 8.44 -28.08 -3.75
N GLY A 789 8.04 -28.07 -2.47
CA GLY A 789 7.86 -26.83 -1.72
C GLY A 789 7.69 -27.02 -0.22
N ILE A 790 7.62 -25.91 0.52
CA ILE A 790 7.48 -25.90 1.98
C ILE A 790 6.41 -24.89 2.43
N VAL A 791 5.59 -25.29 3.40
CA VAL A 791 4.61 -24.46 4.09
C VAL A 791 5.03 -24.30 5.55
N LEU A 792 5.12 -23.06 6.03
CA LEU A 792 5.54 -22.71 7.40
C LEU A 792 4.53 -21.77 8.07
N GLY A 793 4.52 -21.75 9.40
CA GLY A 793 3.87 -20.70 10.19
C GLY A 793 4.57 -19.36 9.97
N GLY A 794 5.89 -19.35 10.13
CA GLY A 794 6.70 -18.19 9.78
C GLY A 794 8.15 -18.49 9.42
N ILE A 795 8.91 -17.43 9.20
CA ILE A 795 10.35 -17.48 8.93
C ILE A 795 10.96 -16.13 9.29
N LEU A 796 12.24 -16.08 9.67
CA LEU A 796 12.93 -14.79 9.74
C LEU A 796 13.08 -14.25 8.31
N ASP A 797 12.81 -12.97 8.14
CA ASP A 797 12.96 -12.29 6.85
C ASP A 797 14.38 -12.44 6.27
N LYS A 798 15.40 -12.47 7.13
CA LYS A 798 16.79 -12.74 6.72
C LYS A 798 16.97 -14.13 6.10
N GLU A 799 16.41 -15.19 6.69
CA GLU A 799 16.59 -16.56 6.20
C GLU A 799 15.96 -16.73 4.82
N LEU A 800 14.78 -16.13 4.61
CA LEU A 800 14.11 -16.13 3.31
C LEU A 800 14.94 -15.38 2.26
N ARG A 801 15.44 -14.18 2.59
CA ARG A 801 16.32 -13.42 1.69
C ARG A 801 17.61 -14.14 1.35
N ASP A 802 18.28 -14.72 2.34
CA ASP A 802 19.54 -15.45 2.15
C ASP A 802 19.31 -16.65 1.23
N PHE A 803 18.22 -17.39 1.43
CA PHE A 803 17.81 -18.47 0.53
C PHE A 803 17.62 -17.95 -0.90
N THR A 804 16.80 -16.91 -1.10
CA THR A 804 16.54 -16.34 -2.44
C THR A 804 17.82 -15.83 -3.12
N ALA A 805 18.73 -15.19 -2.37
CA ALA A 805 20.01 -14.72 -2.88
C ALA A 805 20.97 -15.87 -3.25
N ILE A 806 20.94 -16.99 -2.53
CA ILE A 806 21.65 -18.22 -2.90
C ILE A 806 21.06 -18.80 -4.19
N GLN A 807 19.74 -18.86 -4.33
CA GLN A 807 19.08 -19.39 -5.52
C GLN A 807 19.38 -18.56 -6.76
N ARG A 808 19.33 -17.22 -6.65
CA ARG A 808 19.63 -16.32 -7.75
C ARG A 808 21.04 -16.54 -8.33
N ARG A 809 22.06 -16.56 -7.46
CA ARG A 809 23.47 -16.79 -7.87
C ARG A 809 23.66 -18.14 -8.56
N ARG A 810 22.94 -19.17 -8.15
CA ARG A 810 23.00 -20.49 -8.78
C ARG A 810 22.33 -20.51 -10.16
N ARG A 811 21.23 -19.77 -10.35
CA ARG A 811 20.56 -19.63 -11.67
C ARG A 811 21.49 -18.95 -12.68
N GLU A 812 22.20 -17.90 -12.25
CA GLU A 812 23.15 -17.14 -13.09
C GLU A 812 24.33 -18.00 -13.59
N ILE A 813 24.71 -19.05 -12.86
CA ILE A 813 25.82 -19.97 -13.21
C ILE A 813 25.30 -21.17 -14.04
N GLY A 814 24.01 -21.22 -14.38
CA GLY A 814 23.41 -22.28 -15.21
C GLY A 814 23.28 -23.64 -14.52
N GLY A 815 23.53 -23.73 -13.20
CA GLY A 815 23.60 -24.99 -12.46
C GLY A 815 22.28 -25.50 -11.91
N MET A 816 21.12 -25.10 -12.46
CA MET A 816 19.83 -25.35 -11.81
C MET A 816 18.82 -26.08 -12.67
N THR A 817 18.24 -27.13 -12.10
CA THR A 817 17.05 -27.84 -12.61
C THR A 817 16.00 -27.89 -11.50
N GLY A 818 14.72 -27.60 -11.83
CA GLY A 818 13.56 -27.76 -10.93
C GLY A 818 13.07 -26.51 -10.20
N SER A 819 11.74 -26.36 -10.17
CA SER A 819 10.98 -25.32 -9.45
C SER A 819 10.92 -25.61 -7.93
N PHE A 820 10.83 -24.57 -7.10
CA PHE A 820 10.70 -24.69 -5.65
C PHE A 820 9.92 -23.49 -5.08
N ALA A 821 9.04 -23.72 -4.10
CA ALA A 821 8.30 -22.64 -3.42
C ALA A 821 8.29 -22.77 -1.90
N VAL A 822 8.16 -21.61 -1.25
CA VAL A 822 7.90 -21.47 0.19
C VAL A 822 6.70 -20.56 0.40
N VAL A 823 5.76 -20.96 1.26
CA VAL A 823 4.62 -20.12 1.68
C VAL A 823 4.55 -20.06 3.21
N LEU A 824 4.31 -18.87 3.73
CA LEU A 824 4.14 -18.57 5.15
C LEU A 824 2.66 -18.30 5.43
N LEU A 825 2.07 -18.97 6.42
CA LEU A 825 0.65 -18.82 6.73
C LEU A 825 0.37 -17.82 7.87
N GLU A 826 1.30 -17.64 8.83
CA GLU A 826 1.02 -16.86 10.05
C GLU A 826 1.82 -15.56 10.15
N GLY A 827 3.12 -15.52 9.80
CA GLY A 827 3.89 -14.26 9.85
C GLY A 827 5.38 -14.37 9.60
N PHE A 828 6.08 -13.25 9.75
CA PHE A 828 7.54 -13.20 9.78
C PHE A 828 8.04 -13.24 11.22
N GLY A 829 9.15 -13.91 11.46
CA GLY A 829 9.69 -14.20 12.78
C GLY A 829 9.59 -15.68 13.15
N LYS A 830 9.73 -15.97 14.44
CA LYS A 830 9.47 -17.31 15.01
C LYS A 830 7.99 -17.43 15.33
N VAL A 831 7.18 -17.88 14.36
CA VAL A 831 5.72 -17.93 14.47
C VAL A 831 5.25 -19.37 14.19
N ALA A 832 4.60 -20.01 15.15
CA ALA A 832 4.01 -21.33 14.97
C ALA A 832 2.81 -21.28 14.01
N LEU A 833 2.52 -22.39 13.31
CA LEU A 833 1.20 -22.56 12.69
C LEU A 833 0.12 -22.58 13.78
N ASP A 834 -1.06 -22.03 13.50
CA ASP A 834 -2.22 -22.28 14.36
C ASP A 834 -2.45 -23.80 14.51
N ALA A 835 -2.75 -24.23 15.73
CA ALA A 835 -2.89 -25.64 16.06
C ALA A 835 -4.07 -26.31 15.34
N GLN A 836 -5.19 -25.60 15.11
CA GLN A 836 -6.31 -26.16 14.36
C GLN A 836 -5.97 -26.27 12.87
N LEU A 837 -5.32 -25.25 12.31
CA LEU A 837 -4.86 -25.28 10.92
C LEU A 837 -3.82 -26.36 10.67
N PHE A 838 -2.84 -26.52 11.57
CA PHE A 838 -1.86 -27.60 11.50
C PHE A 838 -2.52 -28.97 11.60
N GLY A 839 -3.49 -29.14 12.53
CA GLY A 839 -4.28 -30.36 12.63
C GLY A 839 -5.04 -30.68 11.35
N TRP A 840 -5.63 -29.67 10.71
CA TRP A 840 -6.30 -29.80 9.42
C TRP A 840 -5.32 -30.20 8.30
N LEU A 841 -4.15 -29.55 8.19
CA LEU A 841 -3.12 -29.89 7.21
C LEU A 841 -2.64 -31.34 7.39
N ARG A 842 -2.44 -31.77 8.64
CA ARG A 842 -2.04 -33.14 8.98
C ARG A 842 -3.10 -34.17 8.59
N ALA A 843 -4.38 -33.86 8.76
CA ALA A 843 -5.48 -34.73 8.33
C ALA A 843 -5.56 -34.91 6.80
N HIS A 844 -4.94 -34.00 6.04
CA HIS A 844 -4.89 -34.00 4.58
C HIS A 844 -3.52 -34.39 4.00
N ALA A 845 -2.60 -34.88 4.84
CA ALA A 845 -1.34 -35.46 4.36
C ALA A 845 -1.62 -36.63 3.39
N GLY A 846 -0.79 -36.77 2.36
CA GLY A 846 -0.97 -37.73 1.27
C GLY A 846 -1.82 -37.22 0.10
N ARG A 847 -2.45 -36.05 0.22
CA ARG A 847 -3.23 -35.45 -0.88
C ARG A 847 -2.35 -34.64 -1.80
N MET A 848 -2.76 -34.54 -3.06
CA MET A 848 -2.16 -33.58 -3.99
C MET A 848 -2.38 -32.16 -3.48
N ALA A 849 -1.35 -31.33 -3.59
CA ALA A 849 -1.38 -29.91 -3.27
C ALA A 849 -0.67 -29.10 -4.36
N SER A 850 -1.08 -27.85 -4.51
CA SER A 850 -0.41 -26.87 -5.37
C SER A 850 0.02 -25.68 -4.53
N LEU A 851 1.28 -25.29 -4.67
CA LEU A 851 1.89 -24.20 -3.92
C LEU A 851 2.34 -23.11 -4.88
N PHE A 852 1.95 -21.88 -4.59
CA PHE A 852 2.25 -20.70 -5.39
C PHE A 852 3.04 -19.73 -4.51
N GLY A 853 4.36 -19.72 -4.68
CA GLY A 853 5.28 -19.02 -3.78
C GLY A 853 5.14 -17.51 -3.85
N GLU A 854 5.03 -16.92 -5.04
CA GLU A 854 4.88 -15.47 -5.23
C GLU A 854 3.46 -14.97 -4.93
N GLU A 855 2.43 -15.78 -5.21
CA GLU A 855 1.04 -15.46 -4.92
C GLU A 855 0.65 -15.76 -3.45
N HIS A 856 1.54 -16.41 -2.70
CA HIS A 856 1.31 -16.88 -1.34
C HIS A 856 0.08 -17.80 -1.22
N LEU A 857 -0.15 -18.69 -2.18
CA LEU A 857 -1.33 -19.58 -2.16
C LEU A 857 -0.96 -21.04 -1.96
N LEU A 858 -1.79 -21.74 -1.20
CA LEU A 858 -1.79 -23.19 -1.10
C LEU A 858 -3.18 -23.72 -1.47
N TYR A 859 -3.24 -24.62 -2.44
CA TYR A 859 -4.39 -25.46 -2.70
C TYR A 859 -4.13 -26.86 -2.18
N VAL A 860 -5.09 -27.40 -1.43
CA VAL A 860 -5.10 -28.83 -1.08
C VAL A 860 -6.28 -29.45 -1.83
N HIS A 861 -5.97 -30.28 -2.81
CA HIS A 861 -6.96 -30.83 -3.74
C HIS A 861 -7.90 -31.79 -3.02
N GLU A 862 -9.17 -31.72 -3.40
CA GLU A 862 -10.29 -32.52 -2.87
C GLU A 862 -10.52 -32.37 -1.36
N ALA A 863 -9.83 -31.44 -0.69
CA ALA A 863 -9.90 -31.23 0.76
C ALA A 863 -11.21 -30.58 1.20
N THR A 864 -11.64 -30.90 2.43
CA THR A 864 -12.72 -30.17 3.09
C THR A 864 -12.24 -28.77 3.48
N GLY A 865 -13.15 -27.82 3.69
CA GLY A 865 -12.77 -26.46 4.09
C GLY A 865 -11.81 -26.41 5.31
N PRO A 866 -10.79 -25.52 5.31
CA PRO A 866 -9.92 -25.31 6.46
C PRO A 866 -10.68 -24.57 7.57
N PRO A 867 -10.11 -24.46 8.79
CA PRO A 867 -10.66 -23.59 9.82
C PRO A 867 -10.88 -22.17 9.29
N LEU A 868 -12.07 -21.62 9.51
CA LEU A 868 -12.40 -20.28 9.04
C LEU A 868 -11.66 -19.25 9.90
N ARG A 869 -11.08 -18.24 9.25
CA ARG A 869 -10.40 -17.13 9.89
C ARG A 869 -11.20 -15.85 9.71
N THR A 870 -11.43 -15.11 10.80
CA THR A 870 -12.11 -13.81 10.76
C THR A 870 -11.40 -12.80 11.65
N GLN A 871 -11.29 -11.56 11.19
CA GLN A 871 -10.66 -10.47 11.95
C GLN A 871 -11.61 -9.81 12.96
N MET A 872 -12.87 -10.22 13.00
CA MET A 872 -13.85 -9.75 13.97
C MET A 872 -14.10 -10.89 14.96
N ALA A 873 -13.35 -10.89 16.06
CA ALA A 873 -13.46 -11.91 17.10
C ALA A 873 -14.56 -11.57 18.11
N GLU A 874 -15.38 -12.55 18.45
CA GLU A 874 -16.44 -12.44 19.45
C GLU A 874 -16.02 -13.12 20.77
N ILE A 875 -16.67 -12.71 21.87
CA ILE A 875 -16.42 -13.35 23.17
C ILE A 875 -16.80 -14.83 23.08
N GLY A 876 -15.87 -15.70 23.43
CA GLY A 876 -15.98 -17.15 23.31
C GLY A 876 -15.17 -17.74 22.15
N ASP A 877 -14.78 -16.91 21.17
CA ASP A 877 -14.00 -17.38 20.03
C ASP A 877 -12.58 -17.78 20.43
N ARG A 878 -12.06 -18.80 19.75
CA ARG A 878 -10.63 -19.07 19.75
C ARG A 878 -9.94 -18.05 18.88
N VAL A 879 -8.86 -17.45 19.36
CA VAL A 879 -8.14 -16.38 18.66
C VAL A 879 -6.65 -16.68 18.57
N VAL A 880 -6.01 -16.18 17.51
CA VAL A 880 -4.57 -16.13 17.32
C VAL A 880 -4.10 -14.67 17.43
N ILE A 881 -2.96 -14.46 18.08
CA ILE A 881 -2.38 -13.14 18.28
C ILE A 881 -1.28 -12.89 17.25
N HIS A 882 -1.28 -11.72 16.60
CA HIS A 882 -0.35 -11.43 15.49
C HIS A 882 0.79 -10.46 15.82
N ARG A 883 0.84 -9.91 17.04
CA ARG A 883 1.86 -8.93 17.45
C ARG A 883 2.73 -9.45 18.58
N ARG A 884 3.98 -9.02 18.62
CA ARG A 884 4.92 -9.39 19.69
C ARG A 884 4.45 -8.77 21.02
N PRO A 885 4.70 -9.43 22.17
CA PRO A 885 5.48 -10.67 22.36
C PRO A 885 4.66 -11.97 22.22
N PHE A 886 3.35 -11.87 21.93
CA PHE A 886 2.45 -13.03 21.89
C PHE A 886 2.22 -13.58 20.48
N GLN A 887 2.99 -13.12 19.50
CA GLN A 887 2.81 -13.49 18.09
C GLN A 887 2.79 -15.00 17.89
N GLY A 888 1.78 -15.50 17.17
CA GLY A 888 1.57 -16.92 16.89
C GLY A 888 1.01 -17.73 18.07
N ARG A 889 0.73 -17.10 19.21
CA ARG A 889 0.08 -17.76 20.34
C ARG A 889 -1.43 -17.71 20.19
N SER A 890 -2.08 -18.78 20.64
CA SER A 890 -3.53 -18.92 20.61
C SER A 890 -4.15 -18.85 22.02
N GLY A 891 -5.45 -18.55 22.06
CA GLY A 891 -6.23 -18.50 23.28
C GLY A 891 -7.72 -18.36 22.99
N VAL A 892 -8.51 -18.04 24.02
CA VAL A 892 -9.95 -17.76 23.90
C VAL A 892 -10.21 -16.31 24.30
N LEU A 893 -10.95 -15.55 23.49
CA LEU A 893 -11.42 -14.21 23.86
C LEU A 893 -12.47 -14.35 24.96
N VAL A 894 -12.19 -13.85 26.17
CA VAL A 894 -13.10 -14.01 27.33
C VAL A 894 -13.85 -12.74 27.72
N GLY A 895 -13.48 -11.61 27.12
CA GLY A 895 -14.13 -10.32 27.36
C GLY A 895 -13.52 -9.23 26.51
N VAL A 896 -14.21 -8.10 26.41
CA VAL A 896 -13.73 -6.85 25.81
C VAL A 896 -13.83 -5.76 26.86
N LEU A 897 -12.82 -4.89 26.94
CA LEU A 897 -12.84 -3.77 27.88
C LEU A 897 -13.77 -2.67 27.35
N ASP A 898 -14.59 -2.10 28.25
CA ASP A 898 -15.62 -1.11 27.89
C ASP A 898 -15.02 0.20 27.33
N ASP A 899 -13.84 0.60 27.84
CA ASP A 899 -13.13 1.80 27.41
C ASP A 899 -11.93 1.49 26.50
N LEU A 900 -11.47 2.51 25.76
CA LEU A 900 -10.18 2.46 25.09
C LEU A 900 -9.07 2.23 26.12
N HIS A 901 -8.34 1.13 25.96
CA HIS A 901 -7.24 0.78 26.82
C HIS A 901 -5.90 1.21 26.21
N GLU A 902 -5.05 1.83 27.01
CA GLU A 902 -3.69 2.17 26.61
C GLU A 902 -2.84 0.89 26.53
N THR A 903 -2.44 0.54 25.30
CA THR A 903 -1.58 -0.62 25.05
C THR A 903 -0.17 -0.39 25.59
N PRO A 904 0.69 -1.43 25.68
CA PRO A 904 2.08 -1.24 26.11
C PRO A 904 2.91 -0.30 25.21
N SER A 905 2.49 -0.04 23.97
CA SER A 905 3.08 0.97 23.09
C SER A 905 2.57 2.40 23.36
N GLY A 906 1.57 2.55 24.22
CA GLY A 906 0.90 3.81 24.54
C GLY A 906 -0.25 4.16 23.58
N ILE A 907 -0.57 3.30 22.59
CA ILE A 907 -1.68 3.55 21.66
C ILE A 907 -2.99 3.14 22.34
N PRO A 908 -4.00 4.03 22.44
CA PRO A 908 -5.33 3.66 22.92
C PRO A 908 -6.07 2.79 21.88
N ALA A 909 -6.60 1.65 22.31
CA ALA A 909 -7.32 0.73 21.42
C ALA A 909 -8.44 -0.04 22.14
N VAL A 910 -9.47 -0.43 21.38
CA VAL A 910 -10.45 -1.42 21.84
C VAL A 910 -9.72 -2.74 22.06
N THR A 911 -9.76 -3.23 23.30
CA THR A 911 -8.87 -4.29 23.77
C THR A 911 -9.67 -5.47 24.31
N GLY A 912 -9.41 -6.64 23.74
CA GLY A 912 -9.94 -7.92 24.20
C GLY A 912 -9.05 -8.53 25.28
N VAL A 913 -9.65 -9.25 26.22
CA VAL A 913 -8.93 -10.07 27.21
C VAL A 913 -8.89 -11.49 26.69
N VAL A 914 -7.69 -11.96 26.32
CA VAL A 914 -7.47 -13.32 25.81
C VAL A 914 -6.96 -14.21 26.93
N ARG A 915 -7.65 -15.32 27.18
CA ARG A 915 -7.13 -16.42 28.00
C ARG A 915 -6.28 -17.32 27.11
N LEU A 916 -4.97 -17.21 27.26
CA LEU A 916 -3.98 -18.00 26.54
C LEU A 916 -4.08 -19.48 26.93
N GLU A 917 -3.53 -20.36 26.11
CA GLU A 917 -3.54 -21.81 26.35
C GLU A 917 -2.84 -22.23 27.65
N ASP A 918 -1.90 -21.43 28.14
CA ASP A 918 -1.26 -21.63 29.45
C ASP A 918 -2.07 -21.07 30.64
N GLY A 919 -3.30 -20.62 30.38
CA GLY A 919 -4.25 -20.09 31.38
C GLY A 919 -4.06 -18.61 31.72
N ARG A 920 -3.00 -17.94 31.25
CA ARG A 920 -2.78 -16.51 31.53
C ARG A 920 -3.76 -15.63 30.76
N LEU A 921 -4.18 -14.53 31.38
CA LEU A 921 -4.95 -13.49 30.71
C LEU A 921 -4.01 -12.44 30.10
N ALA A 922 -4.25 -12.07 28.85
CA ALA A 922 -3.50 -11.05 28.13
C ALA A 922 -4.46 -10.02 27.51
N PRO A 923 -4.30 -8.72 27.81
CA PRO A 923 -5.03 -7.66 27.12
C PRO A 923 -4.40 -7.42 25.73
N ILE A 924 -5.16 -7.67 24.66
CA ILE A 924 -4.69 -7.55 23.29
C ILE A 924 -5.69 -6.69 22.49
N PRO A 925 -5.23 -5.68 21.72
CA PRO A 925 -6.10 -4.94 20.81
C PRO A 925 -6.87 -5.89 19.90
N LEU A 926 -8.18 -5.68 19.74
CA LEU A 926 -8.99 -6.57 18.89
C LEU A 926 -8.47 -6.63 17.45
N VAL A 927 -7.94 -5.51 16.95
CA VAL A 927 -7.32 -5.41 15.61
C VAL A 927 -6.05 -6.25 15.44
N ASN A 928 -5.48 -6.76 16.54
CA ASN A 928 -4.31 -7.64 16.55
C ASN A 928 -4.67 -9.12 16.78
N LEU A 929 -5.96 -9.43 16.85
CA LEU A 929 -6.52 -10.78 17.00
C LEU A 929 -7.15 -11.23 15.68
N GLU A 930 -7.11 -12.54 15.45
CA GLU A 930 -7.88 -13.20 14.41
C GLU A 930 -8.57 -14.42 15.02
N ALA A 931 -9.89 -14.47 14.93
CA ALA A 931 -10.67 -15.62 15.38
C ALA A 931 -10.51 -16.79 14.41
N THR A 932 -10.38 -17.98 14.98
CA THR A 932 -10.28 -19.27 14.28
C THR A 932 -11.48 -20.12 14.66
N ILE A 933 -12.36 -20.33 13.69
CA ILE A 933 -13.59 -21.08 13.84
C ILE A 933 -13.39 -22.45 13.20
N ALA A 934 -13.51 -23.51 14.00
CA ALA A 934 -13.39 -24.87 13.49
C ALA A 934 -14.47 -25.13 12.41
N PRO A 935 -14.17 -25.92 11.36
CA PRO A 935 -15.18 -26.32 10.40
C PRO A 935 -16.32 -27.02 11.16
N SER A 936 -17.57 -26.62 10.92
CA SER A 936 -18.73 -27.33 11.46
C SER A 936 -18.61 -28.80 11.05
N ARG A 937 -18.60 -29.71 12.03
CA ARG A 937 -18.75 -31.14 11.77
C ARG A 937 -20.13 -31.33 11.14
N HIS A 938 -20.20 -31.38 9.83
CA HIS A 938 -21.39 -31.81 9.10
C HIS A 938 -21.48 -33.33 9.12
#